data_AF-M4F635-F1
#
_entry.id   AF-M4F635-F1
#
_cell.length_a   1.000
_cell.length_b   1.000
_cell.length_c   1.000
_cell.angle_alpha   90.00
_cell.angle_beta   90.00
_cell.angle_gamma   90.00
#
_symmetry.space_group_name_H-M   'P 1'
#
loop_
_entity.id
_entity.type
_entity.pdbx_description
1 polymer ?
#
loop_
_entity_poly.entity_id
_entity_poly.type
_entity_poly.pdbx_seq_one_letter_code
_entity_poly.pdbx_strand_id
1 'polypeptide(L)'
;MANGGGNGGGGNNNNSGGGNGGGGNNNSGGGNGGGGNNNNRGGGNGGGGNSNNSGGGNRTVELQPHPVKEQLPGIQYCVNSPPPWYEALVLGFQHYLLSLGITVLIPSLLVPHMGGGDAEKARVIQTMLFVSGLTTLFQSFFGTRLPVIAAPSYAYIIPITSIISSTRFAYYTDPFERFVETLRSIQGALIIAGCFQVLVCFLGLWRNIARFLSPLSIAPLTTFAGLGLYQIGFPWLARCVEVGLPGLILLVLVTQYLPRFLKMKVIWDGSRCDRYGMMMCIPLAWLLALLLTSSGVYNHKSQTTQISCRTDRNGLITNTPWIYLPYPFQWGSPTFHFTDSFAMMAASFVTLFESTGLFYASARYGSATPIPPSVISRGTGWLGVGVLLNGMLGGVSGITTSTENVGLLAMTKIGSRRVIQISAAFMIFFSIFGKFGAFFASIPLPIMASVYCIVLCFVCSAGISFLQFCNLNSFNTKFILGFSFFMAISIPQYFREYYNGGWRSDHHSSWFVDVIRVIFMSHTTVAGMIAIVLDCTLSRESDEAKKDCGLKWLGKPVESFFNYKTMNRGSSRQPKANKETISTAKTRQGNVRVTRSRAKALGTSISPSKPVFKQQPKLKKRMASDDTRVCQHKRRAVLKDVTNTLACLDGNNVKASKSEQDVDAEKSKLAEDLSKIRMVESATNSKDGDQKENGYDVTGYLKPVDIDSSDQDPKFCSLYAVNMYDSFHVAELDQRPSTSYMVQVQRDISPSMRGILIDWLVEVSEEYKLASDTLYLAVNLIDRFLSNNYIEKRRLQLLGVTCMLIASKYEEICAPRLEEFCFITDNTYTRLEVVAMETQVLNFLHFRLSVPTTKTFLRRFIQAAQASDQVLHTEMESMKSLANYLAELTLVEYSFLRFLPSLIAASAVFLARWTLDQSKHPWNSTLQHYTRYETPALKNTVLAMEDLQLNTSGSILVAIRNKYNQEKFKRVATLTSPESVTTLFSR
;
A
#
# COMPACT_ATOMS: atom_id res chain seq x y z
N MET A 1 29.30 42.76 -45.30
CA MET A 1 28.55 43.40 -46.40
C MET A 1 27.08 43.07 -46.19
N ALA A 2 26.12 43.95 -45.98
CA ALA A 2 26.02 45.40 -45.82
C ALA A 2 24.88 45.62 -44.78
N ASN A 3 25.07 46.42 -43.72
CA ASN A 3 24.71 47.85 -43.60
C ASN A 3 23.26 48.17 -44.03
N GLY A 4 22.44 48.93 -43.30
CA GLY A 4 22.66 49.81 -42.16
C GLY A 4 21.69 51.00 -42.21
N GLY A 5 21.47 51.67 -41.07
CA GLY A 5 20.89 53.03 -40.95
C GLY A 5 19.36 53.13 -41.08
N GLY A 6 18.64 53.97 -40.36
CA GLY A 6 19.01 55.09 -39.49
C GLY A 6 17.92 56.18 -39.55
N ASN A 7 17.95 57.07 -38.55
CA ASN A 7 17.16 58.31 -38.32
C ASN A 7 15.87 58.19 -37.47
N GLY A 8 15.66 59.03 -36.46
CA GLY A 8 16.52 60.11 -35.97
C GLY A 8 15.86 61.02 -34.93
N GLY A 9 16.72 61.70 -34.17
CA GLY A 9 16.50 62.98 -33.47
C GLY A 9 15.75 62.91 -32.14
N GLY A 10 16.21 63.49 -31.03
CA GLY A 10 17.32 64.37 -30.73
C GLY A 10 17.01 65.10 -29.40
N GLY A 11 18.01 65.32 -28.54
CA GLY A 11 17.83 66.10 -27.30
C GLY A 11 18.84 65.83 -26.18
N ASN A 12 20.05 66.40 -26.30
CA ASN A 12 21.05 66.68 -25.24
C ASN A 12 20.52 67.74 -24.24
N ASN A 13 21.05 68.04 -23.05
CA ASN A 13 22.00 67.50 -22.06
C ASN A 13 21.90 68.46 -20.83
N ASN A 14 22.10 67.96 -19.60
CA ASN A 14 22.58 68.63 -18.36
C ASN A 14 21.92 69.98 -17.93
N ASN A 15 21.55 70.24 -16.67
CA ASN A 15 22.29 70.09 -15.43
C ASN A 15 21.37 70.55 -14.26
N SER A 16 21.64 70.06 -13.04
CA SER A 16 21.48 70.73 -11.73
C SER A 16 20.16 71.41 -11.31
N GLY A 17 19.54 70.89 -10.24
CA GLY A 17 18.98 71.70 -9.17
C GLY A 17 17.45 71.85 -9.08
N GLY A 18 16.90 71.38 -7.95
CA GLY A 18 15.78 72.02 -7.24
C GLY A 18 14.35 71.60 -7.60
N GLY A 19 13.54 71.34 -6.57
CA GLY A 19 12.11 71.71 -6.58
C GLY A 19 11.05 70.60 -6.68
N ASN A 20 10.74 69.98 -5.54
CA ASN A 20 9.42 69.72 -4.92
C ASN A 20 8.13 69.37 -5.75
N GLY A 21 7.41 68.35 -5.23
CA GLY A 21 5.94 68.16 -5.31
C GLY A 21 5.48 67.08 -6.31
N GLY A 22 4.64 66.10 -6.00
CA GLY A 22 3.91 65.73 -4.78
C GLY A 22 2.86 64.68 -5.14
N GLY A 23 2.55 63.78 -4.19
CA GLY A 23 1.25 63.08 -4.10
C GLY A 23 1.22 61.62 -4.56
N GLY A 24 0.94 60.71 -3.61
CA GLY A 24 0.20 59.48 -3.93
C GLY A 24 0.58 58.18 -3.21
N ASN A 25 0.56 58.16 -1.87
CA ASN A 25 0.23 57.04 -0.97
C ASN A 25 0.80 55.62 -1.26
N ASN A 26 1.80 55.17 -0.49
CA ASN A 26 1.74 54.52 0.84
C ASN A 26 1.64 52.99 0.75
N ASN A 27 2.43 52.17 1.44
CA ASN A 27 3.70 52.31 2.15
C ASN A 27 4.17 50.87 2.42
N SER A 28 5.46 50.59 2.43
CA SER A 28 6.05 49.30 2.82
C SER A 28 7.35 49.53 3.57
N GLY A 29 7.62 48.71 4.58
CA GLY A 29 8.87 48.69 5.37
C GLY A 29 8.63 49.06 6.83
N GLY A 30 9.06 48.31 7.85
CA GLY A 30 10.30 47.54 8.00
C GLY A 30 11.29 48.37 8.81
N GLY A 31 11.74 47.91 9.98
CA GLY A 31 12.77 48.61 10.75
C GLY A 31 13.00 48.06 12.15
N ASN A 32 14.28 47.93 12.52
CA ASN A 32 14.84 47.10 13.57
C ASN A 32 15.52 47.96 14.67
N GLY A 33 15.79 47.37 15.84
CA GLY A 33 16.63 47.91 16.93
C GLY A 33 15.81 48.30 18.17
N GLY A 34 16.15 47.95 19.42
CA GLY A 34 17.29 47.27 20.00
C GLY A 34 17.42 47.71 21.48
N GLY A 35 17.29 46.77 22.42
CA GLY A 35 17.93 46.77 23.75
C GLY A 35 17.33 47.60 24.90
N GLY A 36 17.12 46.93 26.06
CA GLY A 36 17.17 47.59 27.38
C GLY A 36 16.24 47.07 28.50
N ASN A 37 16.65 45.97 29.15
CA ASN A 37 16.46 45.59 30.58
C ASN A 37 15.48 46.40 31.48
N ASN A 38 14.59 45.75 32.24
CA ASN A 38 14.86 45.07 33.53
C ASN A 38 13.56 44.71 34.29
N ASN A 39 13.53 43.48 34.83
CA ASN A 39 12.96 43.03 36.10
C ASN A 39 11.58 43.53 36.58
N ASN A 40 10.63 42.59 36.76
CA ASN A 40 10.31 42.13 38.12
C ASN A 40 9.60 40.76 38.16
N ARG A 41 9.84 40.06 39.28
CA ARG A 41 9.47 38.69 39.63
C ARG A 41 8.07 38.58 40.28
N GLY A 42 7.56 37.34 40.29
CA GLY A 42 6.63 36.79 41.29
C GLY A 42 5.16 37.04 40.97
N GLY A 43 4.23 36.08 41.00
CA GLY A 43 4.16 34.83 41.75
C GLY A 43 2.87 34.86 42.58
N GLY A 44 2.03 33.81 42.49
CA GLY A 44 0.99 33.56 43.50
C GLY A 44 -0.47 33.51 43.02
N ASN A 45 -0.94 32.28 42.77
CA ASN A 45 -2.10 31.62 43.37
C ASN A 45 -3.49 32.31 43.44
N GLY A 46 -4.51 31.58 42.94
CA GLY A 46 -5.75 31.34 43.71
C GLY A 46 -7.06 31.90 43.15
N GLY A 47 -7.99 30.99 42.82
CA GLY A 47 -9.37 31.08 43.29
C GLY A 47 -10.45 31.64 42.34
N GLY A 48 -11.28 30.73 41.82
CA GLY A 48 -12.75 30.79 41.87
C GLY A 48 -13.50 31.90 41.12
N GLY A 49 -14.34 31.51 40.16
CA GLY A 49 -15.35 32.41 39.60
C GLY A 49 -16.16 31.78 38.48
N ASN A 50 -17.26 31.14 38.85
CA ASN A 50 -18.28 30.62 37.93
C ASN A 50 -18.94 31.79 37.19
N SER A 51 -19.01 31.75 35.86
CA SER A 51 -19.85 32.65 35.06
C SER A 51 -20.26 31.96 33.77
N ASN A 52 -21.51 31.51 33.74
CA ASN A 52 -22.20 31.17 32.51
C ASN A 52 -22.14 32.38 31.56
N ASN A 53 -21.61 32.18 30.36
CA ASN A 53 -22.03 32.99 29.24
C ASN A 53 -22.09 32.17 27.95
N SER A 54 -23.30 32.13 27.40
CA SER A 54 -23.66 31.65 26.08
C SER A 54 -22.85 32.41 25.03
N GLY A 55 -22.12 31.70 24.18
CA GLY A 55 -21.36 32.34 23.10
C GLY A 55 -20.98 31.31 22.04
N GLY A 56 -21.43 31.55 20.81
CA GLY A 56 -21.17 30.71 19.65
C GLY A 56 -19.67 30.43 19.48
N GLY A 57 -19.29 29.17 19.64
CA GLY A 57 -17.97 28.69 19.26
C GLY A 57 -17.94 28.48 17.76
N ASN A 58 -17.40 29.46 17.04
CA ASN A 58 -16.72 29.21 15.76
C ASN A 58 -15.91 27.93 15.92
N ARG A 59 -16.28 26.86 15.19
CA ARG A 59 -15.35 25.75 14.95
C ARG A 59 -14.17 26.40 14.25
N THR A 60 -13.11 26.69 14.99
CA THR A 60 -11.78 26.79 14.42
C THR A 60 -11.61 25.46 13.69
N VAL A 61 -11.76 25.49 12.37
CA VAL A 61 -11.30 24.42 11.51
C VAL A 61 -9.80 24.39 11.79
N GLU A 62 -9.39 23.53 12.71
CA GLU A 62 -8.00 23.23 12.93
C GLU A 62 -7.52 22.69 11.59
N LEU A 63 -6.84 23.55 10.86
CA LEU A 63 -6.33 23.29 9.53
C LEU A 63 -5.27 22.21 9.71
N GLN A 64 -5.68 20.94 9.74
CA GLN A 64 -4.72 19.85 9.89
C GLN A 64 -3.78 19.93 8.67
N PRO A 65 -2.47 20.18 8.88
CA PRO A 65 -1.51 20.14 7.80
C PRO A 65 -1.51 18.71 7.28
N HIS A 66 -1.85 18.54 5.99
CA HIS A 66 -1.96 17.30 5.21
C HIS A 66 -2.17 15.97 5.98
N PRO A 67 -3.29 15.24 5.76
CA PRO A 67 -3.56 14.00 6.47
C PRO A 67 -2.41 13.00 6.30
N VAL A 68 -1.94 12.43 7.41
CA VAL A 68 -0.89 11.41 7.44
C VAL A 68 -1.32 10.21 6.57
N LYS A 69 -0.54 9.88 5.53
CA LYS A 69 -0.87 8.78 4.63
C LYS A 69 0.09 7.61 4.82
N GLU A 70 -0.43 6.44 5.19
CA GLU A 70 0.36 5.22 5.35
C GLU A 70 0.91 4.68 4.02
N GLN A 71 0.15 4.87 2.94
CA GLN A 71 0.55 4.54 1.56
C GLN A 71 0.56 5.82 0.72
N LEU A 72 1.53 5.92 -0.20
CA LEU A 72 1.63 7.10 -1.06
C LEU A 72 0.57 7.01 -2.18
N PRO A 73 -0.25 8.06 -2.38
CA PRO A 73 -1.18 8.11 -3.50
C PRO A 73 -0.41 8.30 -4.82
N GLY A 74 -0.93 7.76 -5.92
CA GLY A 74 -0.33 7.92 -7.25
C GLY A 74 0.71 6.88 -7.65
N ILE A 75 0.91 5.83 -6.84
CA ILE A 75 1.64 4.62 -7.27
C ILE A 75 0.73 3.81 -8.18
N GLN A 76 1.22 3.49 -9.38
CA GLN A 76 0.42 2.86 -10.42
C GLN A 76 0.39 1.33 -10.30
N TYR A 77 1.52 0.74 -9.90
CA TYR A 77 1.63 -0.70 -9.63
C TYR A 77 2.26 -0.93 -8.27
N CYS A 78 1.49 -1.47 -7.33
CA CYS A 78 1.96 -1.86 -5.99
C CYS A 78 2.80 -3.16 -6.05
N VAL A 79 3.40 -3.55 -4.92
CA VAL A 79 4.34 -4.70 -4.82
C VAL A 79 3.86 -6.00 -5.49
N ASN A 80 2.58 -6.34 -5.32
CA ASN A 80 2.02 -7.59 -5.86
C ASN A 80 1.27 -7.41 -7.18
N SER A 81 1.17 -6.19 -7.72
CA SER A 81 0.48 -5.90 -8.98
C SER A 81 1.50 -5.87 -10.13
N PRO A 82 1.50 -6.84 -11.07
CA PRO A 82 2.39 -6.82 -12.21
C PRO A 82 1.86 -5.91 -13.34
N PRO A 83 2.69 -5.05 -13.94
CA PRO A 83 2.34 -4.40 -15.19
C PRO A 83 2.21 -5.42 -16.33
N PRO A 84 1.62 -5.03 -17.48
CA PRO A 84 1.64 -5.83 -18.71
C PRO A 84 3.05 -6.32 -19.02
N TRP A 85 3.16 -7.51 -19.61
CA TRP A 85 4.45 -8.20 -19.76
C TRP A 85 5.50 -7.37 -20.52
N TYR A 86 5.09 -6.61 -21.54
CA TYR A 86 5.99 -5.78 -22.35
C TYR A 86 6.48 -4.56 -21.55
N GLU A 87 5.61 -3.90 -20.77
CA GLU A 87 6.02 -2.82 -19.85
C GLU A 87 6.95 -3.36 -18.78
N ALA A 88 6.61 -4.52 -18.20
CA ALA A 88 7.43 -5.18 -17.18
C ALA A 88 8.85 -5.48 -17.69
N LEU A 89 8.98 -5.87 -18.96
CA LEU A 89 10.25 -6.15 -19.61
C LEU A 89 11.10 -4.89 -19.76
N VAL A 90 10.53 -3.81 -20.29
CA VAL A 90 11.24 -2.53 -20.48
C VAL A 90 11.67 -1.93 -19.13
N LEU A 91 10.78 -1.96 -18.13
CA LEU A 91 11.06 -1.46 -16.79
C LEU A 91 12.10 -2.32 -16.07
N GLY A 92 12.06 -3.64 -16.26
CA GLY A 92 13.08 -4.55 -15.73
C GLY A 92 14.46 -4.27 -16.33
N PHE A 93 14.51 -3.95 -17.62
CA PHE A 93 15.73 -3.52 -18.30
C PHE A 93 16.25 -2.17 -17.77
N GLN A 94 15.36 -1.23 -17.42
CA GLN A 94 15.72 0.08 -16.83
C GLN A 94 16.43 -0.08 -15.49
N HIS A 95 15.88 -0.92 -14.62
CA HIS A 95 16.49 -1.28 -13.35
C HIS A 95 17.86 -1.98 -13.51
N TYR A 96 18.00 -2.81 -14.56
CA TYR A 96 19.28 -3.44 -14.88
C TYR A 96 20.33 -2.40 -15.27
N LEU A 97 20.00 -1.49 -16.19
CA LEU A 97 20.91 -0.43 -16.62
C LEU A 97 21.38 0.43 -15.44
N LEU A 98 20.46 0.75 -14.51
CA LEU A 98 20.83 1.51 -13.31
C LEU A 98 21.81 0.75 -12.41
N SER A 99 21.53 -0.53 -12.15
CA SER A 99 22.39 -1.40 -11.33
C SER A 99 23.78 -1.63 -11.94
N LEU A 100 23.87 -1.57 -13.27
CA LEU A 100 25.12 -1.78 -13.98
C LEU A 100 26.14 -0.67 -13.66
N GLY A 101 25.70 0.57 -13.47
CA GLY A 101 26.60 1.69 -13.23
C GLY A 101 27.50 1.50 -11.99
N ILE A 102 26.94 1.10 -10.84
CA ILE A 102 27.75 0.85 -9.61
C ILE A 102 28.58 -0.42 -9.74
N THR A 103 28.05 -1.42 -10.44
CA THR A 103 28.72 -2.70 -10.71
C THR A 103 29.96 -2.53 -11.58
N VAL A 104 29.98 -1.52 -12.46
CA VAL A 104 31.16 -1.11 -13.24
C VAL A 104 32.07 -0.17 -12.45
N LEU A 105 31.48 0.76 -11.68
CA LEU A 105 32.23 1.77 -10.92
C LEU A 105 33.23 1.13 -9.94
N ILE A 106 32.79 0.16 -9.14
CA ILE A 106 33.62 -0.43 -8.08
C ILE A 106 34.85 -1.18 -8.64
N PRO A 107 34.72 -2.12 -9.60
CA PRO A 107 35.88 -2.77 -10.22
C PRO A 107 36.78 -1.79 -11.00
N SER A 108 36.20 -0.77 -11.64
CA SER A 108 36.99 0.26 -12.34
C SER A 108 37.85 1.08 -11.39
N LEU A 109 37.42 1.24 -10.14
CA LEU A 109 38.22 1.87 -9.09
C LEU A 109 39.30 0.93 -8.55
N LEU A 110 38.96 -0.34 -8.30
CA LEU A 110 39.81 -1.23 -7.50
C LEU A 110 40.78 -2.13 -8.31
N VAL A 111 40.33 -2.66 -9.45
CA VAL A 111 41.11 -3.65 -10.23
C VAL A 111 42.45 -3.11 -10.72
N PRO A 112 42.53 -1.87 -11.26
CA PRO A 112 43.81 -1.30 -11.67
C PRO A 112 44.81 -1.15 -10.51
N HIS A 113 44.33 -0.87 -9.30
CA HIS A 113 45.21 -0.74 -8.11
C HIS A 113 45.77 -2.08 -7.63
N MET A 114 45.16 -3.19 -8.01
CA MET A 114 45.63 -4.54 -7.72
C MET A 114 46.63 -5.07 -8.76
N GLY A 115 46.83 -4.37 -9.88
CA GLY A 115 47.66 -4.83 -11.00
C GLY A 115 46.87 -5.54 -12.11
N GLY A 116 45.54 -5.59 -12.02
CA GLY A 116 44.69 -6.22 -13.04
C GLY A 116 44.44 -5.31 -14.25
N GLY A 117 44.39 -5.92 -15.43
CA GLY A 117 44.09 -5.24 -16.69
C GLY A 117 42.60 -5.18 -17.01
N ASP A 118 42.29 -4.84 -18.27
CA ASP A 118 40.91 -4.72 -18.75
C ASP A 118 40.18 -6.07 -18.80
N ALA A 119 40.90 -7.17 -19.06
CA ALA A 119 40.34 -8.51 -19.09
C ALA A 119 39.91 -8.98 -17.69
N GLU A 120 40.76 -8.78 -16.68
CA GLU A 120 40.47 -9.09 -15.28
C GLU A 120 39.32 -8.23 -14.77
N LYS A 121 39.36 -6.92 -15.08
CA LYS A 121 38.27 -5.97 -14.76
C LYS A 121 36.93 -6.45 -15.33
N ALA A 122 36.90 -6.87 -16.60
CA ALA A 122 35.68 -7.38 -17.23
C ALA A 122 35.15 -8.65 -16.52
N ARG A 123 36.01 -9.62 -16.20
CA ARG A 123 35.60 -10.85 -15.49
C ARG A 123 35.04 -10.55 -14.09
N VAL A 124 35.63 -9.61 -13.37
CA VAL A 124 35.14 -9.17 -12.06
C VAL A 124 33.76 -8.49 -12.19
N ILE A 125 33.56 -7.61 -13.19
CA ILE A 125 32.27 -6.97 -13.46
C ILE A 125 31.19 -8.03 -13.74
N GLN A 126 31.49 -9.00 -14.61
CA GLN A 126 30.56 -10.08 -14.93
C GLN A 126 30.22 -10.93 -13.70
N THR A 127 31.21 -11.26 -12.88
CA THR A 127 31.01 -12.02 -11.63
C THR A 127 30.10 -11.29 -10.65
N MET A 128 30.37 -10.00 -10.40
CA MET A 128 29.54 -9.18 -9.52
C MET A 128 28.12 -9.04 -10.03
N LEU A 129 27.94 -8.84 -11.34
CA LEU A 129 26.62 -8.71 -11.95
C LEU A 129 25.82 -10.02 -11.84
N PHE A 130 26.48 -11.17 -12.07
CA PHE A 130 25.89 -12.49 -11.92
C PHE A 130 25.40 -12.73 -10.48
N VAL A 131 26.26 -12.48 -9.48
CA VAL A 131 25.92 -12.66 -8.07
C VAL A 131 24.83 -11.69 -7.62
N SER A 132 24.86 -10.45 -8.12
CA SER A 132 23.82 -9.44 -7.87
C SER A 132 22.46 -9.90 -8.40
N GLY A 133 22.41 -10.50 -9.59
CA GLY A 133 21.21 -11.10 -10.16
C GLY A 133 20.67 -12.27 -9.32
N LEU A 134 21.52 -13.22 -8.94
CA LEU A 134 21.12 -14.34 -8.07
C LEU A 134 20.60 -13.86 -6.71
N THR A 135 21.32 -12.94 -6.08
CA THR A 135 20.95 -12.38 -4.78
C THR A 135 19.64 -11.60 -4.85
N THR A 136 19.39 -10.88 -5.95
CA THR A 136 18.12 -10.20 -6.21
C THR A 136 16.96 -11.19 -6.30
N LEU A 137 17.15 -12.34 -6.97
CA LEU A 137 16.14 -13.39 -7.00
C LEU A 137 15.86 -13.95 -5.60
N PHE A 138 16.89 -14.29 -4.83
CA PHE A 138 16.73 -14.75 -3.45
C PHE A 138 16.02 -13.72 -2.57
N GLN A 139 16.35 -12.44 -2.73
CA GLN A 139 15.73 -11.36 -1.99
C GLN A 139 14.24 -11.21 -2.35
N SER A 140 13.89 -11.38 -3.62
CA SER A 140 12.51 -11.29 -4.11
C SER A 140 11.64 -12.49 -3.69
N PHE A 141 12.20 -13.70 -3.62
CA PHE A 141 11.45 -14.92 -3.29
C PHE A 141 11.42 -15.20 -1.77
N PHE A 142 12.59 -15.16 -1.12
CA PHE A 142 12.79 -15.61 0.26
C PHE A 142 13.14 -14.47 1.23
N GLY A 143 13.70 -13.37 0.74
CA GLY A 143 14.11 -12.19 1.52
C GLY A 143 12.95 -11.33 2.02
N THR A 144 13.00 -10.02 1.77
CA THR A 144 11.91 -9.11 2.16
C THR A 144 10.67 -9.26 1.29
N ARG A 145 10.81 -9.77 0.05
CA ARG A 145 9.77 -9.75 -0.98
C ARG A 145 9.32 -8.33 -1.38
N LEU A 146 10.10 -7.32 -1.05
CA LEU A 146 9.94 -5.95 -1.54
C LEU A 146 10.59 -5.81 -2.92
N PRO A 147 10.23 -4.78 -3.70
CA PRO A 147 10.88 -4.48 -4.98
C PRO A 147 12.29 -3.91 -4.75
N VAL A 148 13.22 -4.79 -4.42
CA VAL A 148 14.59 -4.42 -4.04
C VAL A 148 15.60 -5.18 -4.88
N ILE A 149 16.57 -4.45 -5.44
CA ILE A 149 17.70 -5.01 -6.20
C ILE A 149 18.92 -5.10 -5.30
N ALA A 150 19.66 -6.19 -5.42
CA ALA A 150 20.94 -6.38 -4.79
C ALA A 150 22.06 -5.89 -5.73
N ALA A 151 23.02 -5.13 -5.21
CA ALA A 151 24.16 -4.60 -5.96
C ALA A 151 25.42 -4.50 -5.07
N PRO A 152 26.61 -4.33 -5.65
CA PRO A 152 27.84 -4.11 -4.90
C PRO A 152 27.77 -2.88 -3.98
N SER A 153 28.26 -3.00 -2.75
CA SER A 153 28.23 -1.91 -1.75
C SER A 153 29.52 -1.09 -1.77
N TYR A 154 29.37 0.23 -1.59
CA TYR A 154 30.50 1.14 -1.41
C TYR A 154 31.17 1.00 -0.02
N ALA A 155 30.46 0.45 0.98
CA ALA A 155 30.99 0.26 2.33
C ALA A 155 32.27 -0.60 2.37
N TYR A 156 32.45 -1.48 1.39
CA TYR A 156 33.61 -2.36 1.28
C TYR A 156 34.82 -1.69 0.62
N ILE A 157 34.70 -0.54 -0.02
CA ILE A 157 35.84 0.11 -0.70
C ILE A 157 36.97 0.38 0.29
N ILE A 158 36.67 0.93 1.46
CA ILE A 158 37.67 1.27 2.49
C ILE A 158 38.47 0.04 2.92
N PRO A 159 37.87 -1.07 3.42
CA PRO A 159 38.65 -2.23 3.82
C PRO A 159 39.38 -2.87 2.63
N ILE A 160 38.79 -2.89 1.43
CA ILE A 160 39.49 -3.40 0.25
C ILE A 160 40.72 -2.57 -0.08
N THR A 161 40.63 -1.23 -0.08
CA THR A 161 41.79 -0.37 -0.34
C THR A 161 42.88 -0.53 0.73
N SER A 162 42.52 -0.84 1.98
CA SER A 162 43.48 -1.20 3.03
C SER A 162 44.21 -2.50 2.68
N ILE A 163 43.48 -3.54 2.27
CA ILE A 163 44.06 -4.82 1.84
C ILE A 163 44.99 -4.63 0.63
N ILE A 164 44.56 -3.91 -0.41
CA ILE A 164 45.36 -3.63 -1.62
C ILE A 164 46.67 -2.90 -1.29
N SER A 165 46.63 -2.02 -0.28
CA SER A 165 47.76 -1.20 0.14
C SER A 165 48.65 -1.88 1.18
N SER A 166 48.35 -3.14 1.55
CA SER A 166 49.12 -3.90 2.52
C SER A 166 50.53 -4.20 2.01
N THR A 167 51.53 -4.10 2.88
CA THR A 167 52.95 -4.35 2.55
C THR A 167 53.19 -5.78 2.09
N ARG A 168 52.30 -6.72 2.43
CA ARG A 168 52.37 -8.12 1.98
C ARG A 168 52.35 -8.28 0.46
N PHE A 169 51.62 -7.40 -0.24
CA PHE A 169 51.51 -7.48 -1.70
C PHE A 169 52.58 -6.65 -2.43
N ALA A 170 53.40 -5.89 -1.70
CA ALA A 170 54.48 -5.09 -2.28
C ALA A 170 55.66 -5.94 -2.77
N TYR A 171 55.76 -7.20 -2.33
CA TYR A 171 56.80 -8.14 -2.75
C TYR A 171 56.61 -8.66 -4.18
N TYR A 172 55.37 -8.75 -4.66
CA TYR A 172 55.06 -9.27 -6.00
C TYR A 172 55.38 -8.23 -7.07
N THR A 173 56.34 -8.55 -7.93
CA THR A 173 56.77 -7.70 -9.05
C THR A 173 55.90 -7.87 -10.28
N ASP A 174 55.33 -9.06 -10.49
CA ASP A 174 54.38 -9.33 -11.57
C ASP A 174 52.98 -8.75 -11.24
N PRO A 175 52.43 -7.84 -12.07
CA PRO A 175 51.11 -7.25 -11.83
C PRO A 175 49.97 -8.27 -11.78
N PHE A 176 50.04 -9.33 -12.58
CA PHE A 176 49.00 -10.35 -12.63
C PHE A 176 49.02 -11.23 -11.37
N GLU A 177 50.20 -11.69 -10.95
CA GLU A 177 50.35 -12.44 -9.70
C GLU A 177 49.89 -11.60 -8.49
N ARG A 178 50.30 -10.32 -8.44
CA ARG A 178 49.83 -9.38 -7.40
C ARG A 178 48.30 -9.28 -7.37
N PHE A 179 47.66 -9.20 -8.54
CA PHE A 179 46.21 -9.14 -8.65
C PHE A 179 45.55 -10.40 -8.08
N VAL A 180 46.02 -11.57 -8.50
CA VAL A 180 45.48 -12.86 -8.06
C VAL A 180 45.61 -13.03 -6.54
N GLU A 181 46.80 -12.81 -5.98
CA GLU A 181 47.04 -12.96 -4.54
C GLU A 181 46.24 -11.96 -3.69
N THR A 182 46.12 -10.72 -4.15
CA THR A 182 45.28 -9.71 -3.47
C THR A 182 43.82 -10.13 -3.48
N LEU A 183 43.33 -10.63 -4.62
CA LEU A 183 41.94 -11.06 -4.77
C LEU A 183 41.61 -12.28 -3.92
N ARG A 184 42.53 -13.24 -3.77
CA ARG A 184 42.39 -14.39 -2.87
C ARG A 184 42.23 -13.98 -1.41
N SER A 185 42.91 -12.91 -0.97
CA SER A 185 42.74 -12.34 0.38
C SER A 185 41.38 -11.69 0.55
N ILE A 186 40.95 -10.90 -0.44
CA ILE A 186 39.61 -10.29 -0.46
C ILE A 186 38.52 -11.36 -0.43
N GLN A 187 38.65 -12.43 -1.21
CA GLN A 187 37.71 -13.55 -1.24
C GLN A 187 37.57 -14.22 0.13
N GLY A 188 38.68 -14.53 0.81
CA GLY A 188 38.65 -15.12 2.14
C GLY A 188 37.97 -14.21 3.16
N ALA A 189 38.30 -12.91 3.13
CA ALA A 189 37.71 -11.92 4.03
C ALA A 189 36.21 -11.69 3.75
N LEU A 190 35.76 -11.70 2.48
CA LEU A 190 34.35 -11.61 2.10
C LEU A 190 33.54 -12.83 2.53
N ILE A 191 34.11 -14.04 2.45
CA ILE A 191 33.45 -15.27 2.93
C ILE A 191 33.18 -15.15 4.44
N ILE A 192 34.17 -14.71 5.23
CA ILE A 192 34.00 -14.52 6.67
C ILE A 192 32.96 -13.42 6.97
N ALA A 193 33.02 -12.29 6.26
CA ALA A 193 32.06 -11.19 6.42
C ALA A 193 30.62 -11.63 6.07
N GLY A 194 30.45 -12.40 4.99
CA GLY A 194 29.16 -12.98 4.60
C GLY A 194 28.63 -13.95 5.65
N CYS A 195 29.48 -14.87 6.16
CA CYS A 195 29.13 -15.76 7.27
C CYS A 195 28.67 -14.99 8.51
N PHE A 196 29.41 -13.94 8.90
CA PHE A 196 29.04 -13.09 10.03
C PHE A 196 27.66 -12.45 9.82
N GLN A 197 27.42 -11.85 8.65
CA GLN A 197 26.15 -11.20 8.33
C GLN A 197 24.98 -12.19 8.33
N VAL A 198 25.17 -13.39 7.77
CA VAL A 198 24.19 -14.50 7.80
C VAL A 198 23.88 -14.90 9.24
N LEU A 199 24.89 -15.11 10.09
CA LEU A 199 24.70 -15.50 11.49
C LEU A 199 23.94 -14.43 12.28
N VAL A 200 24.37 -13.17 12.22
CA VAL A 200 23.72 -12.05 12.93
C VAL A 200 22.25 -11.91 12.53
N CYS A 201 21.94 -12.11 11.25
CA CYS A 201 20.60 -11.93 10.70
C CYS A 201 19.67 -13.12 10.95
N PHE A 202 20.11 -14.36 10.71
CA PHE A 202 19.25 -15.55 10.86
C PHE A 202 19.13 -16.02 12.31
N LEU A 203 20.12 -15.78 13.18
CA LEU A 203 19.98 -15.99 14.63
C LEU A 203 19.05 -14.95 15.28
N GLY A 204 18.68 -13.89 14.55
CA GLY A 204 17.73 -12.89 15.00
C GLY A 204 18.32 -11.85 15.96
N LEU A 205 19.65 -11.67 15.97
CA LEU A 205 20.31 -10.56 16.67
C LEU A 205 19.90 -9.23 16.02
N TRP A 206 19.95 -9.15 14.68
CA TRP A 206 19.51 -7.94 13.97
C TRP A 206 18.02 -7.65 14.17
N ARG A 207 17.18 -8.69 14.20
CA ARG A 207 15.74 -8.56 14.56
C ARG A 207 15.53 -7.86 15.89
N ASN A 208 16.38 -8.09 16.89
CA ASN A 208 16.23 -7.44 18.20
C ASN A 208 16.54 -5.95 18.10
N ILE A 209 17.58 -5.56 17.36
CA ILE A 209 17.93 -4.16 17.10
C ILE A 209 16.81 -3.47 16.31
N ALA A 210 16.33 -4.10 15.23
CA ALA A 210 15.29 -3.54 14.37
C ALA A 210 13.94 -3.32 15.08
N ARG A 211 13.70 -3.92 16.26
CA ARG A 211 12.51 -3.60 17.09
C ARG A 211 12.57 -2.23 17.76
N PHE A 212 13.75 -1.65 17.87
CA PHE A 212 13.95 -0.33 18.48
C PHE A 212 13.76 0.81 17.47
N LEU A 213 13.54 0.50 16.19
CA LEU A 213 13.32 1.50 15.14
C LEU A 213 11.92 2.10 15.25
N SER A 214 11.85 3.39 15.54
CA SER A 214 10.66 4.23 15.41
C SER A 214 10.68 5.02 14.10
N PRO A 215 9.57 5.64 13.67
CA PRO A 215 9.59 6.56 12.54
C PRO A 215 10.62 7.70 12.70
N LEU A 216 10.83 8.17 13.94
CA LEU A 216 11.82 9.20 14.26
C LEU A 216 13.26 8.73 14.02
N SER A 217 13.59 7.49 14.38
CA SER A 217 14.92 6.91 14.15
C SER A 217 15.11 6.38 12.71
N ILE A 218 14.03 5.95 12.04
CA ILE A 218 14.03 5.55 10.62
C ILE A 218 14.30 6.75 9.71
N ALA A 219 13.86 7.96 10.06
CA ALA A 219 14.01 9.14 9.23
C ALA A 219 15.49 9.50 8.95
N PRO A 220 16.37 9.75 9.95
CA PRO A 220 17.80 9.94 9.72
C PRO A 220 18.46 8.74 9.02
N LEU A 221 18.16 7.52 9.48
CA LEU A 221 18.72 6.29 8.91
C LEU A 221 18.48 6.21 7.39
N THR A 222 17.24 6.40 6.96
CA THR A 222 16.87 6.30 5.54
C THR A 222 17.37 7.51 4.74
N THR A 223 17.35 8.71 5.33
CA THR A 223 17.82 9.93 4.66
C THR A 223 19.30 9.81 4.30
N PHE A 224 20.13 9.36 5.24
CA PHE A 224 21.56 9.18 5.01
C PHE A 224 21.92 7.92 4.24
N ALA A 225 21.01 6.97 4.04
CA ALA A 225 21.21 5.88 3.06
C ALA A 225 21.27 6.42 1.62
N GLY A 226 20.50 7.47 1.31
CA GLY A 226 20.58 8.20 0.04
C GLY A 226 21.67 9.28 0.05
N LEU A 227 21.60 10.21 1.01
CA LEU A 227 22.50 11.36 1.09
C LEU A 227 23.96 10.96 1.32
N GLY A 228 24.23 9.87 2.04
CA GLY A 228 25.60 9.39 2.33
C GLY A 228 26.41 9.01 1.09
N LEU A 229 25.75 8.79 -0.05
CA LEU A 229 26.37 8.48 -1.34
C LEU A 229 26.52 9.72 -2.24
N TYR A 230 26.37 10.94 -1.72
CA TYR A 230 26.46 12.20 -2.49
C TYR A 230 27.73 12.32 -3.34
N GLN A 231 28.82 11.69 -2.89
CA GLN A 231 30.10 11.70 -3.57
C GLN A 231 30.06 11.01 -4.93
N ILE A 232 29.14 10.05 -5.12
CA ILE A 232 28.95 9.27 -6.36
C ILE A 232 28.10 10.04 -7.39
N GLY A 233 27.37 11.08 -6.95
CA GLY A 233 26.58 11.95 -7.83
C GLY A 233 27.43 13.03 -8.50
N PHE A 234 27.26 14.28 -8.06
CA PHE A 234 27.82 15.44 -8.75
C PHE A 234 29.35 15.42 -8.92
N PRO A 235 30.16 14.97 -7.94
CA PRO A 235 31.62 14.93 -8.12
C PRO A 235 32.09 14.00 -9.25
N TRP A 236 31.42 12.87 -9.48
CA TRP A 236 31.73 11.99 -10.61
C TRP A 236 31.20 12.50 -11.93
N LEU A 237 30.02 13.14 -11.91
CA LEU A 237 29.49 13.88 -13.05
C LEU A 237 30.48 14.96 -13.51
N ALA A 238 31.03 15.72 -12.56
CA ALA A 238 31.94 16.83 -12.82
C ALA A 238 33.29 16.40 -13.44
N ARG A 239 33.67 15.11 -13.38
CA ARG A 239 34.85 14.60 -14.10
C ARG A 239 34.70 14.71 -15.62
N CYS A 240 33.46 14.79 -16.10
CA CYS A 240 33.16 15.13 -17.49
C CYS A 240 31.92 16.03 -17.53
N VAL A 241 32.10 17.29 -17.14
CA VAL A 241 31.00 18.25 -16.99
C VAL A 241 30.27 18.50 -18.32
N GLU A 242 30.97 18.41 -19.46
CA GLU A 242 30.44 18.67 -20.79
C GLU A 242 29.39 17.65 -21.24
N VAL A 243 29.44 16.43 -20.72
CA VAL A 243 28.43 15.38 -20.98
C VAL A 243 27.50 15.23 -19.79
N GLY A 244 28.06 15.25 -18.58
CA GLY A 244 27.33 14.98 -17.35
C GLY A 244 26.31 16.06 -16.99
N LEU A 245 26.67 17.35 -17.13
CA LEU A 245 25.76 18.45 -16.78
C LEU A 245 24.58 18.56 -17.77
N PRO A 246 24.78 18.49 -19.10
CA PRO A 246 23.66 18.38 -20.03
C PRO A 246 22.81 17.14 -19.79
N GLY A 247 23.41 16.00 -19.44
CA GLY A 247 22.67 14.79 -19.07
C GLY A 247 21.75 15.00 -17.86
N LEU A 248 22.22 15.67 -16.81
CA LEU A 248 21.41 16.01 -15.63
C LEU A 248 20.28 16.98 -15.99
N ILE A 249 20.59 18.05 -16.73
CA ILE A 249 19.58 19.05 -17.15
C ILE A 249 18.52 18.37 -18.02
N LEU A 250 18.93 17.57 -19.00
CA LEU A 250 18.03 16.81 -19.88
C LEU A 250 17.13 15.89 -19.06
N LEU A 251 17.69 15.15 -18.10
CA LEU A 251 16.92 14.23 -17.27
C LEU A 251 15.88 14.97 -16.41
N VAL A 252 16.23 16.12 -15.81
CA VAL A 252 15.27 16.95 -15.07
C VAL A 252 14.19 17.52 -15.99
N LEU A 253 14.57 18.03 -17.17
CA LEU A 253 13.62 18.56 -18.15
C LEU A 253 12.62 17.49 -18.61
N VAL A 254 13.11 16.30 -18.96
CA VAL A 254 12.27 15.19 -19.44
C VAL A 254 11.39 14.61 -18.33
N THR A 255 11.90 14.46 -17.11
CA THR A 255 11.17 13.80 -16.02
C THR A 255 10.26 14.73 -15.21
N GLN A 256 10.54 16.05 -15.14
CA GLN A 256 9.76 16.98 -14.30
C GLN A 256 8.96 18.00 -15.13
N TYR A 257 9.54 18.50 -16.21
CA TYR A 257 8.98 19.63 -16.96
C TYR A 257 8.17 19.18 -18.18
N LEU A 258 8.66 18.21 -18.94
CA LEU A 258 8.00 17.67 -20.14
C LEU A 258 6.55 17.20 -19.89
N PRO A 259 6.22 16.50 -18.79
CA PRO A 259 4.83 16.10 -18.49
C PRO A 259 3.92 17.27 -18.16
N ARG A 260 4.50 18.40 -17.69
CA ARG A 260 3.77 19.62 -17.33
C ARG A 260 3.53 20.52 -18.54
N PHE A 261 4.49 20.58 -19.48
CA PHE A 261 4.41 21.39 -20.68
C PHE A 261 3.63 20.71 -21.82
N LEU A 262 3.73 19.39 -21.98
CA LEU A 262 2.97 18.64 -22.97
C LEU A 262 1.57 18.28 -22.47
N LYS A 263 0.71 19.28 -22.25
CA LYS A 263 -0.75 19.10 -22.17
C LYS A 263 -1.39 18.83 -23.55
N MET A 264 -0.65 18.37 -24.56
CA MET A 264 -1.21 18.00 -25.87
C MET A 264 -1.62 16.53 -25.87
N LYS A 265 -2.95 16.34 -25.81
CA LYS A 265 -3.70 15.07 -25.73
C LYS A 265 -3.56 14.14 -26.94
N VAL A 266 -2.65 14.39 -27.89
CA VAL A 266 -2.75 13.84 -29.26
C VAL A 266 -1.70 12.76 -29.59
N ILE A 267 -0.55 12.68 -28.92
CA ILE A 267 0.49 11.70 -29.34
C ILE A 267 1.11 10.91 -28.17
N TRP A 268 1.17 11.46 -26.96
CA TRP A 268 1.73 10.75 -25.79
C TRP A 268 0.92 11.06 -24.54
N ASP A 269 0.23 10.04 -24.01
CA ASP A 269 -0.40 10.11 -22.70
C ASP A 269 0.66 10.48 -21.64
N GLY A 270 0.53 11.64 -21.00
CA GLY A 270 1.56 12.26 -20.16
C GLY A 270 2.08 11.38 -19.01
N SER A 271 1.35 10.32 -18.64
CA SER A 271 1.80 9.27 -17.70
C SER A 271 2.94 8.38 -18.23
N ARG A 272 3.14 8.29 -19.56
CA ARG A 272 4.14 7.39 -20.17
C ARG A 272 5.55 7.98 -20.18
N CYS A 273 5.69 9.30 -20.28
CA CYS A 273 7.00 9.96 -20.36
C CYS A 273 7.79 9.90 -19.02
N ASP A 274 7.11 10.06 -17.88
CA ASP A 274 7.73 9.93 -16.55
C ASP A 274 8.37 8.57 -16.32
N ARG A 275 7.69 7.50 -16.78
CA ARG A 275 8.10 6.11 -16.56
C ARG A 275 9.39 5.77 -17.31
N TYR A 276 9.49 6.22 -18.55
CA TYR A 276 10.60 5.87 -19.45
C TYR A 276 11.63 6.99 -19.62
N GLY A 277 11.53 8.08 -18.85
CA GLY A 277 12.39 9.26 -19.00
C GLY A 277 13.89 8.94 -18.96
N MET A 278 14.32 8.04 -18.06
CA MET A 278 15.72 7.59 -17.99
C MET A 278 16.15 6.83 -19.25
N MET A 279 15.27 5.98 -19.80
CA MET A 279 15.55 5.20 -21.01
C MET A 279 15.67 6.08 -22.25
N MET A 280 15.03 7.25 -22.26
CA MET A 280 15.20 8.24 -23.33
C MET A 280 16.48 9.07 -23.13
N CYS A 281 16.79 9.45 -21.88
CA CYS A 281 17.90 10.37 -21.60
C CYS A 281 19.28 9.72 -21.71
N ILE A 282 19.44 8.46 -21.30
CA ILE A 282 20.75 7.79 -21.36
C ILE A 282 21.27 7.68 -22.80
N PRO A 283 20.49 7.18 -23.78
CA PRO A 283 20.94 7.13 -25.18
C PRO A 283 21.23 8.53 -25.76
N LEU A 284 20.44 9.55 -25.41
CA LEU A 284 20.69 10.92 -25.85
C LEU A 284 22.00 11.49 -25.28
N ALA A 285 22.26 11.30 -23.98
CA ALA A 285 23.50 11.71 -23.35
C ALA A 285 24.70 10.91 -23.90
N TRP A 286 24.51 9.63 -24.20
CA TRP A 286 25.54 8.79 -24.81
C TRP A 286 25.83 9.18 -26.26
N LEU A 287 24.81 9.54 -27.04
CA LEU A 287 24.95 10.10 -28.39
C LEU A 287 25.73 11.42 -28.36
N LEU A 288 25.43 12.31 -27.42
CA LEU A 288 26.19 13.54 -27.21
C LEU A 288 27.67 13.24 -26.90
N ALA A 289 27.94 12.27 -26.02
CA ALA A 289 29.31 11.85 -25.71
C ALA A 289 30.03 11.27 -26.93
N LEU A 290 29.33 10.50 -27.77
CA LEU A 290 29.86 9.92 -29.00
C LEU A 290 30.19 11.01 -30.02
N LEU A 291 29.30 11.99 -30.21
CA LEU A 291 29.54 13.14 -31.09
C LEU A 291 30.77 13.95 -30.64
N LEU A 292 30.87 14.27 -29.34
CA LEU A 292 32.03 14.97 -28.75
C LEU A 292 33.34 14.17 -28.83
N THR A 293 33.25 12.84 -28.77
CA THR A 293 34.42 11.97 -28.98
C THR A 293 34.85 12.00 -30.44
N SER A 294 33.90 11.90 -31.37
CA SER A 294 34.17 11.86 -32.82
C SER A 294 34.67 13.20 -33.38
N SER A 295 34.23 14.32 -32.82
CA SER A 295 34.68 15.66 -33.22
C SER A 295 36.10 16.00 -32.74
N GLY A 296 36.76 15.11 -32.00
CA GLY A 296 38.15 15.27 -31.58
C GLY A 296 38.38 16.25 -30.42
N VAL A 297 37.31 16.77 -29.80
CA VAL A 297 37.37 17.76 -28.71
C VAL A 297 38.25 17.31 -27.55
N TYR A 298 38.33 16.00 -27.29
CA TYR A 298 39.10 15.43 -26.19
C TYR A 298 40.55 15.04 -26.54
N ASN A 299 40.99 15.14 -27.79
CA ASN A 299 42.31 14.64 -28.22
C ASN A 299 43.50 15.31 -27.51
N HIS A 300 43.37 16.60 -27.18
CA HIS A 300 44.43 17.39 -26.54
C HIS A 300 44.16 17.70 -25.06
N LYS A 301 43.19 17.03 -24.43
CA LYS A 301 42.86 17.20 -23.00
C LYS A 301 43.70 16.26 -22.12
N SER A 302 43.71 16.50 -20.80
CA SER A 302 44.44 15.64 -19.84
C SER A 302 43.98 14.18 -19.89
N GLN A 303 44.87 13.25 -19.57
CA GLN A 303 44.60 11.81 -19.61
C GLN A 303 43.38 11.41 -18.76
N THR A 304 43.20 12.03 -17.59
CA THR A 304 42.02 11.82 -16.72
C THR A 304 40.71 12.20 -17.40
N THR A 305 40.70 13.31 -18.13
CA THR A 305 39.54 13.77 -18.91
C THR A 305 39.28 12.82 -20.07
N GLN A 306 40.33 12.38 -20.76
CA GLN A 306 40.21 11.43 -21.88
C GLN A 306 39.63 10.08 -21.43
N ILE A 307 40.02 9.58 -20.26
CA ILE A 307 39.48 8.32 -19.71
C ILE A 307 38.02 8.47 -19.27
N SER A 308 37.65 9.63 -18.72
CA SER A 308 36.31 9.84 -18.14
C SER A 308 35.26 10.26 -19.18
N CYS A 309 35.67 11.02 -20.20
CA CYS A 309 34.75 11.61 -21.19
C CYS A 309 34.62 10.82 -22.49
N ARG A 310 35.66 10.11 -22.92
CA ARG A 310 35.64 9.45 -24.22
C ARG A 310 34.92 8.11 -24.14
N THR A 311 34.20 7.80 -25.23
CA THR A 311 33.44 6.54 -25.36
C THR A 311 34.27 5.38 -25.90
N ASP A 312 35.42 5.64 -26.53
CA ASP A 312 36.26 4.66 -27.24
C ASP A 312 37.36 4.00 -26.38
N ARG A 313 37.60 4.49 -25.15
CA ARG A 313 38.76 4.11 -24.32
C ARG A 313 38.48 3.13 -23.16
N ASN A 314 37.31 2.50 -23.10
CA ASN A 314 36.99 1.63 -21.95
C ASN A 314 37.71 0.27 -21.95
N GLY A 315 38.19 -0.22 -23.10
CA GLY A 315 38.86 -1.51 -23.25
C GLY A 315 38.02 -2.75 -22.89
N LEU A 316 36.73 -2.58 -22.55
CA LEU A 316 35.88 -3.66 -22.04
C LEU A 316 35.36 -4.54 -23.19
N ILE A 317 34.88 -3.93 -24.27
CA ILE A 317 34.22 -4.68 -25.36
C ILE A 317 35.20 -5.64 -26.05
N THR A 318 36.45 -5.25 -26.24
CA THR A 318 37.48 -6.08 -26.88
C THR A 318 37.90 -7.25 -25.97
N ASN A 319 38.15 -6.97 -24.69
CA ASN A 319 38.73 -7.93 -23.75
C ASN A 319 37.73 -8.86 -23.06
N THR A 320 36.43 -8.60 -23.16
CA THR A 320 35.40 -9.47 -22.56
C THR A 320 35.14 -10.73 -23.41
N PRO A 321 35.07 -11.94 -22.84
CA PRO A 321 34.67 -13.15 -23.57
C PRO A 321 33.19 -13.11 -24.00
N TRP A 322 32.84 -13.88 -25.04
CA TRP A 322 31.45 -14.00 -25.51
C TRP A 322 30.54 -14.69 -24.49
N ILE A 323 31.00 -15.82 -23.95
CA ILE A 323 30.30 -16.59 -22.93
C ILE A 323 31.26 -16.76 -21.76
N TYR A 324 30.80 -16.42 -20.56
CA TYR A 324 31.56 -16.59 -19.34
C TYR A 324 30.63 -16.93 -18.18
N LEU A 325 30.88 -18.06 -17.54
CA LEU A 325 30.15 -18.48 -16.35
C LEU A 325 31.10 -18.40 -15.15
N PRO A 326 30.84 -17.52 -14.16
CA PRO A 326 31.66 -17.47 -12.95
C PRO A 326 31.62 -18.82 -12.24
N TYR A 327 32.79 -19.36 -11.90
CA TYR A 327 32.91 -20.60 -11.15
C TYR A 327 33.59 -20.35 -9.79
N PRO A 328 33.31 -21.17 -8.77
CA PRO A 328 33.91 -20.99 -7.45
C PRO A 328 35.43 -21.04 -7.48
N PHE A 329 36.06 -20.12 -6.73
CA PHE A 329 37.51 -20.04 -6.54
C PHE A 329 38.31 -19.89 -7.85
N GLN A 330 37.76 -19.17 -8.83
CA GLN A 330 38.40 -18.94 -10.12
C GLN A 330 39.74 -18.21 -10.08
N TRP A 331 40.06 -17.53 -8.97
CA TRP A 331 41.34 -16.88 -8.73
C TRP A 331 42.25 -17.68 -7.78
N GLY A 332 41.91 -18.95 -7.50
CA GLY A 332 42.64 -19.82 -6.57
C GLY A 332 41.96 -19.95 -5.20
N SER A 333 42.57 -20.73 -4.31
CA SER A 333 42.03 -20.99 -2.97
C SER A 333 42.05 -19.73 -2.10
N PRO A 334 40.97 -19.45 -1.34
CA PRO A 334 40.88 -18.23 -0.53
C PRO A 334 41.92 -18.26 0.59
N THR A 335 42.53 -17.10 0.86
CA THR A 335 43.46 -16.94 1.98
C THR A 335 42.78 -16.18 3.11
N PHE A 336 42.90 -16.67 4.34
CA PHE A 336 42.22 -16.09 5.49
C PHE A 336 43.21 -15.37 6.39
N HIS A 337 43.09 -14.04 6.44
CA HIS A 337 43.85 -13.19 7.35
C HIS A 337 42.92 -12.51 8.34
N PHE A 338 43.28 -12.56 9.62
CA PHE A 338 42.44 -12.01 10.69
C PHE A 338 42.21 -10.50 10.52
N THR A 339 43.26 -9.76 10.15
CA THR A 339 43.22 -8.29 9.93
C THR A 339 42.18 -7.91 8.87
N ASP A 340 42.26 -8.56 7.72
CA ASP A 340 41.42 -8.32 6.55
C ASP A 340 39.97 -8.72 6.85
N SER A 341 39.80 -9.82 7.58
CA SER A 341 38.49 -10.37 7.94
C SER A 341 37.72 -9.45 8.88
N PHE A 342 38.36 -8.90 9.92
CA PHE A 342 37.70 -7.97 10.85
C PHE A 342 37.26 -6.68 10.16
N ALA A 343 38.10 -6.11 9.29
CA ALA A 343 37.76 -4.92 8.53
C ALA A 343 36.57 -5.17 7.56
N MET A 344 36.54 -6.33 6.91
CA MET A 344 35.40 -6.73 6.07
C MET A 344 34.13 -7.03 6.87
N MET A 345 34.24 -7.59 8.09
CA MET A 345 33.10 -7.74 8.99
C MET A 345 32.52 -6.38 9.38
N ALA A 346 33.35 -5.37 9.61
CA ALA A 346 32.89 -4.00 9.87
C ALA A 346 32.09 -3.43 8.69
N ALA A 347 32.54 -3.66 7.45
CA ALA A 347 31.78 -3.26 6.26
C ALA A 347 30.44 -4.00 6.15
N SER A 348 30.42 -5.32 6.44
CA SER A 348 29.16 -6.07 6.47
C SER A 348 28.20 -5.54 7.55
N PHE A 349 28.71 -5.11 8.70
CA PHE A 349 27.93 -4.46 9.75
C PHE A 349 27.33 -3.13 9.28
N VAL A 350 28.11 -2.31 8.57
CA VAL A 350 27.60 -1.08 7.92
C VAL A 350 26.45 -1.40 6.97
N THR A 351 26.57 -2.47 6.16
CA THR A 351 25.49 -2.84 5.23
C THR A 351 24.21 -3.30 5.92
N LEU A 352 24.25 -3.70 7.21
CA LEU A 352 23.03 -3.97 7.99
C LEU A 352 22.18 -2.70 8.13
N PHE A 353 22.81 -1.57 8.43
CA PHE A 353 22.13 -0.27 8.54
C PHE A 353 21.66 0.23 7.16
N GLU A 354 22.54 0.19 6.15
CA GLU A 354 22.20 0.61 4.78
C GLU A 354 20.97 -0.16 4.24
N SER A 355 21.02 -1.50 4.27
CA SER A 355 19.92 -2.33 3.78
C SER A 355 18.61 -2.09 4.54
N THR A 356 18.69 -1.85 5.85
CA THR A 356 17.50 -1.58 6.69
C THR A 356 16.82 -0.28 6.28
N GLY A 357 17.57 0.83 6.14
CA GLY A 357 17.01 2.10 5.66
C GLY A 357 16.39 1.98 4.27
N LEU A 358 17.05 1.24 3.38
CA LEU A 358 16.56 1.03 2.01
C LEU A 358 15.32 0.13 1.93
N PHE A 359 15.15 -0.83 2.84
CA PHE A 359 13.90 -1.59 2.93
C PHE A 359 12.73 -0.67 3.30
N TYR A 360 12.90 0.24 4.26
CA TYR A 360 11.86 1.21 4.62
C TYR A 360 11.54 2.17 3.47
N ALA A 361 12.55 2.68 2.76
CA ALA A 361 12.34 3.49 1.56
C ALA A 361 11.61 2.72 0.44
N SER A 362 12.01 1.46 0.17
CA SER A 362 11.36 0.60 -0.82
C SER A 362 9.91 0.28 -0.46
N ALA A 363 9.62 0.02 0.82
CA ALA A 363 8.25 -0.17 1.27
C ALA A 363 7.40 1.09 1.10
N ARG A 364 7.98 2.27 1.38
CA ARG A 364 7.29 3.55 1.21
C ARG A 364 6.94 3.82 -0.26
N TYR A 365 7.91 3.67 -1.17
CA TYR A 365 7.69 3.88 -2.61
C TYR A 365 6.97 2.75 -3.32
N GLY A 366 6.97 1.54 -2.74
CA GLY A 366 6.18 0.41 -3.23
C GLY A 366 4.74 0.36 -2.69
N SER A 367 4.35 1.33 -1.84
CA SER A 367 3.08 1.31 -1.08
C SER A 367 2.84 0.00 -0.32
N ALA A 368 3.90 -0.57 0.24
CA ALA A 368 3.81 -1.74 1.09
C ALA A 368 3.35 -1.37 2.51
N THR A 369 2.77 -2.35 3.21
CA THR A 369 2.46 -2.24 4.64
C THR A 369 3.74 -2.13 5.48
N PRO A 370 3.68 -1.60 6.71
CA PRO A 370 4.83 -1.54 7.61
C PRO A 370 5.56 -2.89 7.74
N ILE A 371 6.90 -2.83 7.67
CA ILE A 371 7.73 -4.03 7.60
C ILE A 371 7.99 -4.55 9.01
N PRO A 372 7.68 -5.83 9.32
CA PRO A 372 8.00 -6.38 10.62
C PRO A 372 9.51 -6.60 10.78
N PRO A 373 10.09 -6.42 11.99
CA PRO A 373 11.53 -6.59 12.23
C PRO A 373 12.10 -7.96 11.84
N SER A 374 11.29 -9.01 11.88
CA SER A 374 11.68 -10.35 11.43
C SER A 374 11.95 -10.43 9.93
N VAL A 375 11.19 -9.66 9.12
CA VAL A 375 11.35 -9.61 7.67
C VAL A 375 12.58 -8.80 7.29
N ILE A 376 12.88 -7.72 8.03
CA ILE A 376 14.14 -6.95 7.88
C ILE A 376 15.34 -7.87 8.12
N SER A 377 15.38 -8.54 9.28
CA SER A 377 16.44 -9.49 9.64
C SER A 377 16.59 -10.60 8.58
N ARG A 378 15.48 -11.19 8.12
CA ARG A 378 15.52 -12.23 7.07
C ARG A 378 16.05 -11.68 5.74
N GLY A 379 15.60 -10.51 5.32
CA GLY A 379 16.04 -9.86 4.10
C GLY A 379 17.54 -9.57 4.10
N THR A 380 18.05 -8.95 5.17
CA THR A 380 19.48 -8.67 5.30
C THR A 380 20.31 -9.95 5.40
N GLY A 381 19.76 -11.04 5.97
CA GLY A 381 20.39 -12.35 5.97
C GLY A 381 20.61 -12.93 4.57
N TRP A 382 19.63 -12.78 3.66
CA TRP A 382 19.78 -13.20 2.26
C TRP A 382 20.76 -12.32 1.48
N LEU A 383 20.90 -11.04 1.82
CA LEU A 383 21.99 -10.21 1.29
C LEU A 383 23.36 -10.73 1.76
N GLY A 384 23.48 -11.18 3.02
CA GLY A 384 24.68 -11.83 3.54
C GLY A 384 25.04 -13.12 2.81
N VAL A 385 24.04 -13.92 2.38
CA VAL A 385 24.26 -15.07 1.48
C VAL A 385 24.84 -14.60 0.14
N GLY A 386 24.37 -13.47 -0.38
CA GLY A 386 24.94 -12.83 -1.57
C GLY A 386 26.39 -12.42 -1.39
N VAL A 387 26.76 -11.82 -0.25
CA VAL A 387 28.17 -11.48 0.10
C VAL A 387 29.03 -12.74 0.10
N LEU A 388 28.55 -13.82 0.73
CA LEU A 388 29.26 -15.10 0.79
C LEU A 388 29.46 -15.71 -0.61
N LEU A 389 28.41 -15.73 -1.43
CA LEU A 389 28.50 -16.20 -2.82
C LEU A 389 29.46 -15.34 -3.65
N ASN A 390 29.48 -14.03 -3.42
CA ASN A 390 30.40 -13.14 -4.13
C ASN A 390 31.86 -13.43 -3.77
N GLY A 391 32.16 -13.69 -2.49
CA GLY A 391 33.49 -14.13 -2.07
C GLY A 391 33.89 -15.48 -2.68
N MET A 392 32.96 -16.43 -2.75
CA MET A 392 33.21 -17.75 -3.36
C MET A 392 33.45 -17.66 -4.88
N LEU A 393 32.66 -16.88 -5.60
CA LEU A 393 32.75 -16.75 -7.07
C LEU A 393 33.83 -15.77 -7.52
N GLY A 394 34.52 -15.07 -6.61
CA GLY A 394 35.66 -14.21 -6.96
C GLY A 394 35.30 -12.78 -7.30
N GLY A 395 34.25 -12.23 -6.69
CA GLY A 395 33.96 -10.80 -6.70
C GLY A 395 34.79 -10.02 -5.67
N VAL A 396 34.92 -8.71 -5.89
CA VAL A 396 35.82 -7.83 -5.10
C VAL A 396 35.12 -7.14 -3.92
N SER A 397 33.80 -6.96 -3.92
CA SER A 397 33.03 -6.19 -2.92
C SER A 397 31.81 -6.95 -2.41
N GLY A 398 31.34 -6.70 -1.19
CA GLY A 398 30.11 -7.32 -0.70
C GLY A 398 28.84 -6.77 -1.40
N ILE A 399 27.76 -7.55 -1.34
CA ILE A 399 26.46 -7.22 -1.93
C ILE A 399 25.53 -6.62 -0.87
N THR A 400 24.86 -5.53 -1.20
CA THR A 400 23.82 -4.89 -0.39
C THR A 400 22.60 -4.53 -1.25
N THR A 401 21.59 -3.91 -0.65
CA THR A 401 20.48 -3.30 -1.38
C THR A 401 20.96 -2.09 -2.19
N SER A 402 20.62 -2.04 -3.48
CA SER A 402 20.89 -0.90 -4.37
C SER A 402 20.08 0.33 -3.99
N THR A 403 20.76 1.41 -3.57
CA THR A 403 20.15 2.69 -3.23
C THR A 403 19.52 3.35 -4.45
N GLU A 404 20.25 3.39 -5.56
CA GLU A 404 19.83 3.99 -6.82
C GLU A 404 18.53 3.35 -7.36
N ASN A 405 18.38 2.02 -7.27
CA ASN A 405 17.17 1.34 -7.71
C ASN A 405 15.96 1.60 -6.81
N VAL A 406 16.15 1.83 -5.51
CA VAL A 406 15.05 2.24 -4.62
C VAL A 406 14.57 3.64 -4.97
N GLY A 407 15.48 4.56 -5.29
CA GLY A 407 15.13 5.89 -5.79
C GLY A 407 14.38 5.84 -7.13
N LEU A 408 14.72 4.88 -7.99
CA LEU A 408 14.04 4.68 -9.26
C LEU A 408 12.56 4.30 -9.11
N LEU A 409 12.18 3.60 -8.03
CA LEU A 409 10.77 3.28 -7.73
C LEU A 409 9.93 4.55 -7.56
N ALA A 410 10.50 5.59 -6.94
CA ALA A 410 9.83 6.87 -6.73
C ALA A 410 9.64 7.62 -8.05
N MET A 411 10.68 7.63 -8.89
CA MET A 411 10.67 8.31 -10.18
C MET A 411 9.68 7.65 -11.15
N THR A 412 9.67 6.32 -11.22
CA THR A 412 8.78 5.56 -12.11
C THR A 412 7.37 5.36 -11.55
N LYS A 413 7.19 5.47 -10.22
CA LYS A 413 5.95 5.17 -9.49
C LYS A 413 5.50 3.71 -9.63
N ILE A 414 6.46 2.80 -9.79
CA ILE A 414 6.22 1.36 -10.01
C ILE A 414 6.95 0.57 -8.93
N GLY A 415 6.19 -0.04 -8.03
CA GLY A 415 6.68 -0.87 -6.94
C GLY A 415 6.62 -2.38 -7.21
N SER A 416 6.38 -2.83 -8.44
CA SER A 416 6.08 -4.23 -8.74
C SER A 416 7.27 -5.17 -8.54
N ARG A 417 7.09 -6.27 -7.78
CA ARG A 417 8.13 -7.29 -7.59
C ARG A 417 8.53 -8.00 -8.88
N ARG A 418 7.58 -8.20 -9.81
CA ARG A 418 7.83 -8.92 -11.05
C ARG A 418 8.84 -8.20 -11.94
N VAL A 419 8.79 -6.86 -11.96
CA VAL A 419 9.75 -6.01 -12.68
C VAL A 419 11.18 -6.25 -12.16
N ILE A 420 11.36 -6.33 -10.85
CA ILE A 420 12.66 -6.59 -10.22
C ILE A 420 13.17 -8.01 -10.53
N GLN A 421 12.28 -9.00 -10.59
CA GLN A 421 12.65 -10.36 -10.99
C GLN A 421 13.11 -10.43 -12.45
N ILE A 422 12.45 -9.70 -13.35
CA ILE A 422 12.89 -9.58 -14.74
C ILE A 422 14.23 -8.86 -14.83
N SER A 423 14.45 -7.82 -14.02
CA SER A 423 15.75 -7.15 -13.93
C SER A 423 16.88 -8.11 -13.50
N ALA A 424 16.61 -8.96 -12.52
CA ALA A 424 17.56 -9.99 -12.10
C ALA A 424 17.87 -11.01 -13.21
N ALA A 425 16.86 -11.38 -14.01
CA ALA A 425 17.07 -12.22 -15.19
C ALA A 425 17.98 -11.54 -16.23
N PHE A 426 17.83 -10.24 -16.47
CA PHE A 426 18.75 -9.47 -17.32
C PHE A 426 20.17 -9.44 -16.76
N MET A 427 20.36 -9.23 -15.45
CA MET A 427 21.69 -9.26 -14.82
C MET A 427 22.39 -10.61 -15.06
N ILE A 428 21.68 -11.72 -14.82
CA ILE A 428 22.21 -13.07 -15.06
C ILE A 428 22.51 -13.26 -16.55
N PHE A 429 21.57 -12.94 -17.43
CA PHE A 429 21.75 -13.11 -18.87
C PHE A 429 22.96 -12.32 -19.42
N PHE A 430 23.05 -11.02 -19.14
CA PHE A 430 24.14 -10.19 -19.64
C PHE A 430 25.48 -10.42 -18.94
N SER A 431 25.48 -11.00 -17.74
CA SER A 431 26.72 -11.48 -17.13
C SER A 431 27.30 -12.71 -17.82
N ILE A 432 26.43 -13.64 -18.27
CA ILE A 432 26.83 -14.84 -19.02
C ILE A 432 27.27 -14.46 -20.43
N PHE A 433 26.48 -13.64 -21.13
CA PHE A 433 26.77 -13.17 -22.49
C PHE A 433 27.55 -11.86 -22.47
N GLY A 434 28.84 -11.98 -22.11
CA GLY A 434 29.71 -10.88 -21.73
C GLY A 434 29.83 -9.73 -22.74
N LYS A 435 29.86 -10.00 -24.05
CA LYS A 435 29.96 -8.94 -25.07
C LYS A 435 28.76 -7.98 -25.04
N PHE A 436 27.54 -8.52 -24.85
CA PHE A 436 26.34 -7.69 -24.72
C PHE A 436 26.34 -6.89 -23.41
N GLY A 437 26.77 -7.52 -22.31
CA GLY A 437 26.96 -6.82 -21.03
C GLY A 437 28.02 -5.70 -21.13
N ALA A 438 29.14 -5.98 -21.80
CA ALA A 438 30.24 -5.03 -22.02
C ALA A 438 29.83 -3.83 -22.87
N PHE A 439 28.93 -4.02 -23.84
CA PHE A 439 28.34 -2.92 -24.59
C PHE A 439 27.60 -1.94 -23.67
N PHE A 440 26.74 -2.41 -22.78
CA PHE A 440 26.07 -1.52 -21.82
C PHE A 440 27.02 -0.99 -20.73
N ALA A 441 28.03 -1.76 -20.34
CA ALA A 441 29.08 -1.31 -19.43
C ALA A 441 30.04 -0.27 -20.02
N SER A 442 30.01 -0.07 -21.33
CA SER A 442 30.76 0.98 -22.02
C SER A 442 30.23 2.39 -21.76
N ILE A 443 29.01 2.52 -21.22
CA ILE A 443 28.38 3.80 -20.93
C ILE A 443 29.27 4.58 -19.93
N PRO A 444 29.72 5.80 -20.28
CA PRO A 444 30.56 6.61 -19.40
C PRO A 444 29.94 6.81 -18.01
N LEU A 445 30.75 6.62 -16.96
CA LEU A 445 30.34 6.82 -15.56
C LEU A 445 29.72 8.20 -15.26
N PRO A 446 30.16 9.32 -15.89
CA PRO A 446 29.53 10.63 -15.69
C PRO A 446 28.04 10.67 -16.08
N ILE A 447 27.62 9.87 -17.08
CA ILE A 447 26.21 9.77 -17.48
C ILE A 447 25.41 9.08 -16.37
N MET A 448 25.91 7.96 -15.84
CA MET A 448 25.28 7.27 -14.71
C MET A 448 25.23 8.15 -13.45
N ALA A 449 26.28 8.93 -13.19
CA ALA A 449 26.35 9.87 -12.09
C ALA A 449 25.27 10.96 -12.16
N SER A 450 24.89 11.40 -13.37
CA SER A 450 23.75 12.32 -13.57
C SER A 450 22.42 11.73 -13.14
N VAL A 451 22.20 10.44 -13.41
CA VAL A 451 21.01 9.73 -12.93
C VAL A 451 21.05 9.60 -11.40
N TYR A 452 22.21 9.27 -10.83
CA TYR A 452 22.39 9.14 -9.38
C TYR A 452 22.05 10.42 -8.61
N CYS A 453 22.36 11.61 -9.15
CA CYS A 453 21.97 12.88 -8.53
C CYS A 453 20.45 12.95 -8.26
N ILE A 454 19.62 12.39 -9.13
CA ILE A 454 18.16 12.41 -8.99
C ILE A 454 17.68 11.26 -8.10
N VAL A 455 18.09 10.02 -8.39
CA VAL A 455 17.57 8.86 -7.64
C VAL A 455 18.02 8.84 -6.17
N LEU A 456 19.24 9.31 -5.86
CA LEU A 456 19.69 9.45 -4.47
C LEU A 456 18.91 10.53 -3.71
N CYS A 457 18.49 11.60 -4.40
CA CYS A 457 17.63 12.64 -3.84
C CYS A 457 16.24 12.07 -3.48
N PHE A 458 15.67 11.21 -4.32
CA PHE A 458 14.43 10.50 -3.96
C PHE A 458 14.61 9.64 -2.71
N VAL A 459 15.68 8.83 -2.59
CA VAL A 459 15.89 8.05 -1.34
C VAL A 459 16.01 8.95 -0.10
N CYS A 460 16.72 10.08 -0.22
CA CYS A 460 16.79 11.10 0.84
C CYS A 460 15.38 11.61 1.23
N SER A 461 14.56 11.96 0.23
CA SER A 461 13.17 12.38 0.43
C SER A 461 12.31 11.30 1.11
N ALA A 462 12.52 10.01 0.80
CA ALA A 462 11.84 8.91 1.45
C ALA A 462 12.03 8.92 2.97
N GLY A 463 13.26 9.18 3.42
CA GLY A 463 13.61 9.30 4.83
C GLY A 463 12.90 10.47 5.51
N ILE A 464 12.96 11.65 4.90
CA ILE A 464 12.27 12.85 5.39
C ILE A 464 10.75 12.62 5.48
N SER A 465 10.17 11.84 4.57
CA SER A 465 8.74 11.55 4.59
C SER A 465 8.27 10.83 5.85
N PHE A 466 9.14 10.09 6.57
CA PHE A 466 8.76 9.45 7.83
C PHE A 466 8.49 10.44 8.97
N LEU A 467 8.94 11.69 8.84
CA LEU A 467 8.67 12.75 9.83
C LEU A 467 7.17 13.11 9.90
N GLN A 468 6.37 12.79 8.88
CA GLN A 468 4.92 12.97 8.93
C GLN A 468 4.25 12.16 10.06
N PHE A 469 4.91 11.10 10.53
CA PHE A 469 4.42 10.26 11.64
C PHE A 469 4.88 10.76 13.01
N CYS A 470 5.72 11.79 13.05
CA CYS A 470 6.34 12.33 14.26
C CYS A 470 5.74 13.69 14.62
N ASN A 471 5.73 14.01 15.91
CA ASN A 471 5.39 15.35 16.39
C ASN A 471 6.61 16.27 16.29
N LEU A 472 6.69 17.03 15.19
CA LEU A 472 7.77 17.98 14.94
C LEU A 472 7.73 19.24 15.83
N ASN A 473 6.71 19.42 16.66
CA ASN A 473 6.65 20.54 17.61
C ASN A 473 7.43 20.27 18.90
N SER A 474 7.66 19.00 19.24
CA SER A 474 8.38 18.56 20.44
C SER A 474 9.88 18.90 20.38
N PHE A 475 10.44 19.48 21.45
CA PHE A 475 11.87 19.79 21.54
C PHE A 475 12.75 18.54 21.52
N ASN A 476 12.30 17.45 22.13
CA ASN A 476 13.01 16.17 22.11
C ASN A 476 13.13 15.62 20.68
N THR A 477 12.02 15.61 19.93
CA THR A 477 12.02 15.23 18.50
C THR A 477 12.97 16.08 17.68
N LYS A 478 12.93 17.41 17.86
CA LYS A 478 13.83 18.37 17.16
C LYS A 478 15.29 18.10 17.49
N PHE A 479 15.61 17.87 18.76
CA PHE A 479 16.98 17.59 19.21
C PHE A 479 17.49 16.27 18.64
N ILE A 480 16.74 15.18 18.78
CA ILE A 480 17.11 13.85 18.25
C ILE A 480 17.36 13.94 16.75
N LEU A 481 16.43 14.55 16.01
CA LEU A 481 16.53 14.71 14.56
C LEU A 481 17.75 15.56 14.17
N GLY A 482 17.86 16.78 14.71
CA GLY A 482 18.91 17.73 14.37
C GLY A 482 20.30 17.23 14.73
N PHE A 483 20.46 16.66 15.94
CA PHE A 483 21.73 16.12 16.38
C PHE A 483 22.17 14.91 15.55
N SER A 484 21.25 13.99 15.25
CA SER A 484 21.54 12.82 14.40
C SER A 484 21.97 13.24 12.99
N PHE A 485 21.30 14.25 12.41
CA PHE A 485 21.66 14.77 11.08
C PHE A 485 23.02 15.45 11.06
N PHE A 486 23.29 16.32 12.05
CA PHE A 486 24.56 17.03 12.15
C PHE A 486 25.73 16.06 12.34
N MET A 487 25.62 15.13 13.28
CA MET A 487 26.68 14.17 13.58
C MET A 487 26.91 13.17 12.44
N ALA A 488 25.86 12.80 11.70
CA ALA A 488 25.97 11.95 10.51
C ALA A 488 26.76 12.58 9.37
N ILE A 489 26.93 13.90 9.34
CA ILE A 489 27.81 14.60 8.40
C ILE A 489 29.19 14.84 9.04
N SER A 490 29.19 15.37 10.27
CA SER A 490 30.40 15.81 10.96
C SER A 490 31.37 14.66 11.27
N ILE A 491 30.88 13.53 11.79
CA ILE A 491 31.74 12.39 12.14
C ILE A 491 32.39 11.78 10.88
N PRO A 492 31.64 11.36 9.83
CA PRO A 492 32.26 10.84 8.63
C PRO A 492 33.24 11.81 7.99
N GLN A 493 32.96 13.12 8.02
CA GLN A 493 33.88 14.13 7.50
C GLN A 493 35.19 14.19 8.31
N TYR A 494 35.12 14.17 9.63
CA TYR A 494 36.31 14.10 10.49
C TYR A 494 37.17 12.87 10.16
N PHE A 495 36.57 11.68 10.10
CA PHE A 495 37.29 10.45 9.75
C PHE A 495 37.82 10.48 8.32
N ARG A 496 37.18 11.21 7.41
CA ARG A 496 37.67 11.37 6.05
C ARG A 496 38.91 12.26 5.99
N GLU A 497 38.90 13.40 6.67
CA GLU A 497 40.01 14.35 6.68
C GLU A 497 41.20 13.82 7.48
N TYR A 498 40.94 13.30 8.69
CA TYR A 498 41.97 12.79 9.59
C TYR A 498 42.80 11.67 8.96
N TYR A 499 42.15 10.73 8.27
CA TYR A 499 42.84 9.59 7.63
C TYR A 499 43.35 9.86 6.21
N ASN A 500 42.93 10.94 5.56
CA ASN A 500 43.56 11.40 4.31
C ASN A 500 44.83 12.23 4.56
N GLY A 501 45.03 12.73 5.79
CA GLY A 501 46.16 13.59 6.20
C GLY A 501 47.48 12.88 6.51
N GLY A 502 47.68 11.62 6.12
CA GLY A 502 49.01 10.98 6.13
C GLY A 502 49.54 10.47 7.48
N TRP A 503 48.78 10.52 8.57
CA TRP A 503 49.18 9.87 9.84
C TRP A 503 48.96 8.35 9.77
N ARG A 504 49.90 7.65 9.12
CA ARG A 504 50.12 6.21 9.34
C ARG A 504 50.89 6.07 10.64
N SER A 505 50.19 5.90 11.77
CA SER A 505 50.87 5.45 12.97
C SER A 505 51.20 3.96 12.82
N ASP A 506 52.49 3.63 12.86
CA ASP A 506 53.05 2.28 13.04
C ASP A 506 52.68 1.70 14.43
N HIS A 507 51.40 1.71 14.79
CA HIS A 507 50.91 1.14 16.03
C HIS A 507 50.39 -0.28 15.79
N HIS A 508 50.70 -1.17 16.74
CA HIS A 508 50.45 -2.60 16.76
C HIS A 508 48.96 -3.05 16.60
N SER A 509 48.01 -2.16 16.28
CA SER A 509 46.57 -2.46 16.11
C SER A 509 45.92 -1.87 14.84
N SER A 510 46.64 -1.88 13.70
CA SER A 510 46.11 -1.42 12.39
C SER A 510 44.72 -1.96 12.03
N TRP A 511 44.40 -3.21 12.39
CA TRP A 511 43.09 -3.81 12.10
C TRP A 511 41.93 -3.16 12.88
N PHE A 512 42.17 -2.70 14.12
CA PHE A 512 41.16 -2.06 14.95
C PHE A 512 40.83 -0.66 14.44
N VAL A 513 41.87 0.04 13.98
CA VAL A 513 41.74 1.36 13.33
C VAL A 513 40.89 1.25 12.07
N ASP A 514 41.14 0.24 11.23
CA ASP A 514 40.35 -0.01 10.02
C ASP A 514 38.87 -0.30 10.33
N VAL A 515 38.59 -1.11 11.37
CA VAL A 515 37.20 -1.36 11.82
C VAL A 515 36.49 -0.07 12.21
N ILE A 516 37.13 0.76 13.04
CA ILE A 516 36.60 2.06 13.47
C ILE A 516 36.36 2.96 12.25
N ARG A 517 37.35 3.04 11.35
CA ARG A 517 37.29 3.87 10.14
C ARG A 517 36.08 3.51 9.28
N VAL A 518 35.85 2.22 9.03
CA VAL A 518 34.73 1.75 8.21
C VAL A 518 33.38 2.11 8.81
N ILE A 519 33.20 1.91 10.12
CA ILE A 519 31.94 2.19 10.82
C ILE A 519 31.65 3.69 10.84
N PHE A 520 32.63 4.52 11.22
CA PHE A 520 32.41 5.95 11.42
C PHE A 520 32.51 6.79 10.14
N MET A 521 33.07 6.26 9.05
CA MET A 521 32.94 6.89 7.72
C MET A 521 31.57 6.65 7.06
N SER A 522 30.77 5.71 7.58
CA SER A 522 29.41 5.47 7.08
C SER A 522 28.41 6.45 7.68
N HIS A 523 27.99 7.43 6.87
CA HIS A 523 26.96 8.40 7.24
C HIS A 523 25.66 7.72 7.72
N THR A 524 25.22 6.66 7.03
CA THR A 524 24.01 5.92 7.37
C THR A 524 24.10 5.23 8.73
N THR A 525 25.25 4.62 9.03
CA THR A 525 25.49 3.91 10.29
C THR A 525 25.53 4.89 11.45
N VAL A 526 26.26 6.01 11.30
CA VAL A 526 26.33 7.06 12.32
C VAL A 526 24.95 7.67 12.58
N ALA A 527 24.20 8.02 11.52
CA ALA A 527 22.84 8.54 11.64
C ALA A 527 21.91 7.57 12.39
N GLY A 528 21.92 6.30 11.98
CA GLY A 528 21.08 5.26 12.56
C GLY A 528 21.43 4.98 14.02
N MET A 529 22.71 4.81 14.35
CA MET A 529 23.16 4.52 15.71
C MET A 529 22.79 5.65 16.67
N ILE A 530 23.10 6.91 16.32
CA ILE A 530 22.81 8.06 17.17
C ILE A 530 21.30 8.23 17.34
N ALA A 531 20.54 8.14 16.25
CA ALA A 531 19.09 8.28 16.31
C ALA A 531 18.44 7.19 17.16
N ILE A 532 18.84 5.92 17.02
CA ILE A 532 18.30 4.81 17.82
C ILE A 532 18.65 4.99 19.29
N VAL A 533 19.91 5.34 19.61
CA VAL A 533 20.36 5.52 21.01
C VAL A 533 19.56 6.63 21.67
N LEU A 534 19.49 7.81 21.05
CA LEU A 534 18.80 8.97 21.62
C LEU A 534 17.29 8.75 21.71
N ASP A 535 16.68 8.12 20.71
CA ASP A 535 15.25 7.80 20.74
C ASP A 535 14.92 6.77 21.83
N CYS A 536 15.81 5.80 22.07
CA CYS A 536 15.63 4.85 23.16
C CYS A 536 15.83 5.46 24.55
N THR A 537 16.77 6.39 24.71
CA THR A 537 17.08 7.00 26.02
C THR A 537 16.17 8.17 26.38
N LEU A 538 15.77 8.99 25.41
CA LEU A 538 14.98 10.21 25.65
C LEU A 538 13.46 10.01 25.44
N SER A 539 13.04 9.12 24.55
CA SER A 539 11.63 9.06 24.11
C SER A 539 10.82 7.88 24.64
N ARG A 540 11.45 6.94 25.37
CA ARG A 540 10.82 5.64 25.66
C ARG A 540 10.13 5.54 27.02
N GLU A 541 10.35 6.51 27.90
CA GLU A 541 9.89 6.49 29.30
C GLU A 541 8.44 7.00 29.47
N SER A 542 7.98 7.97 28.67
CA SER A 542 6.62 8.53 28.75
C SER A 542 5.74 8.19 27.53
N ASP A 543 4.43 8.03 27.75
CA ASP A 543 3.49 7.70 26.67
C ASP A 543 3.25 8.86 25.69
N GLU A 544 3.52 10.10 26.12
CA GLU A 544 3.55 11.27 25.24
C GLU A 544 4.76 11.22 24.30
N ALA A 545 5.94 10.87 24.81
CA ALA A 545 7.13 10.76 23.99
C ALA A 545 7.03 9.62 22.96
N LYS A 546 6.36 8.50 23.29
CA LYS A 546 6.03 7.42 22.32
C LYS A 546 5.06 7.88 21.23
N LYS A 547 4.16 8.82 21.54
CA LYS A 547 3.28 9.46 20.56
C LYS A 547 4.09 10.41 19.67
N ASP A 548 5.01 11.17 20.26
CA ASP A 548 5.84 12.14 19.56
C ASP A 548 6.82 11.50 18.57
N CYS A 549 7.43 10.37 18.90
CA CYS A 549 8.34 9.67 17.99
C CYS A 549 7.62 8.84 16.92
N GLY A 550 6.28 8.78 16.93
CA GLY A 550 5.48 8.01 15.98
C GLY A 550 5.40 6.52 16.29
N LEU A 551 5.83 6.04 17.46
CA LEU A 551 5.81 4.61 17.80
C LEU A 551 4.41 4.00 17.75
N LYS A 552 3.36 4.77 18.09
CA LYS A 552 1.95 4.34 18.00
C LYS A 552 1.55 3.91 16.58
N TRP A 553 2.20 4.45 15.54
CA TRP A 553 1.99 4.03 14.15
C TRP A 553 2.50 2.60 13.90
N LEU A 554 3.70 2.26 14.40
CA LEU A 554 4.25 0.90 14.38
C LEU A 554 3.50 -0.07 15.31
N GLY A 555 2.90 0.45 16.38
CA GLY A 555 2.17 -0.30 17.41
C GLY A 555 0.83 -0.90 16.97
N LYS A 556 0.08 -0.26 16.06
CA LYS A 556 -1.20 -0.78 15.56
C LYS A 556 -1.13 -2.21 14.99
N PRO A 557 -0.08 -2.60 14.24
CA PRO A 557 0.14 -3.99 13.82
C PRO A 557 0.99 -4.86 14.78
N VAL A 558 1.65 -4.29 15.80
CA VAL A 558 2.56 -5.02 16.71
C VAL A 558 1.90 -5.34 18.07
N GLU A 559 0.98 -4.51 18.57
CA GLU A 559 0.14 -4.82 19.74
C GLU A 559 -0.81 -5.98 19.46
N SER A 560 -1.27 -6.15 18.22
CA SER A 560 -1.99 -7.36 17.80
C SER A 560 -1.11 -8.62 17.85
N PHE A 561 0.21 -8.48 17.66
CA PHE A 561 1.18 -9.57 17.69
C PHE A 561 1.77 -9.87 19.09
N PHE A 562 1.90 -8.87 19.97
CA PHE A 562 2.41 -9.07 21.34
C PHE A 562 1.32 -9.50 22.33
N ASN A 563 0.08 -9.03 22.18
CA ASN A 563 -1.06 -9.58 22.94
C ASN A 563 -1.27 -11.06 22.66
N TYR A 564 -0.86 -11.55 21.48
CA TYR A 564 -0.85 -12.96 21.12
C TYR A 564 0.14 -13.81 21.96
N LYS A 565 1.22 -13.22 22.50
CA LYS A 565 2.26 -13.96 23.24
C LYS A 565 2.12 -13.86 24.76
N THR A 566 1.48 -12.83 25.28
CA THR A 566 1.16 -12.69 26.72
C THR A 566 -0.14 -13.39 27.11
N MET A 567 -1.15 -13.50 26.21
CA MET A 567 -2.33 -14.34 26.48
C MET A 567 -2.01 -15.85 26.47
N ASN A 568 -1.03 -16.29 25.66
CA ASN A 568 -0.60 -17.70 25.62
C ASN A 568 0.35 -18.13 26.77
N ARG A 569 0.69 -17.24 27.70
CA ARG A 569 1.35 -17.60 28.98
C ARG A 569 0.47 -17.36 30.22
N GLY A 570 -0.78 -16.92 30.03
CA GLY A 570 -1.68 -16.53 31.12
C GLY A 570 -2.85 -17.48 31.42
N SER A 571 -3.05 -18.56 30.66
CA SER A 571 -4.17 -19.50 30.89
C SER A 571 -3.71 -20.94 31.05
N SER A 572 -3.09 -21.22 32.20
CA SER A 572 -3.14 -22.56 32.83
C SER A 572 -2.81 -22.42 34.32
N ARG A 573 -3.64 -21.70 35.06
CA ARG A 573 -3.69 -21.79 36.52
C ARG A 573 -5.13 -21.72 37.00
N GLN A 574 -5.76 -22.89 37.16
CA GLN A 574 -6.79 -23.09 38.17
C GLN A 574 -6.15 -23.69 39.45
N PRO A 575 -6.76 -23.49 40.63
CA PRO A 575 -6.06 -23.55 41.91
C PRO A 575 -6.01 -24.95 42.53
N LYS A 576 -4.84 -25.22 43.14
CA LYS A 576 -4.47 -26.12 44.24
C LYS A 576 -5.39 -27.30 44.64
N ALA A 577 -4.80 -28.50 44.62
CA ALA A 577 -4.91 -29.48 45.70
C ALA A 577 -3.57 -30.23 45.88
N ASN A 578 -3.15 -30.39 47.13
CA ASN A 578 -1.88 -30.97 47.59
C ASN A 578 -1.83 -32.51 47.42
N LYS A 579 -0.66 -33.07 47.08
CA LYS A 579 0.11 -34.05 47.91
C LYS A 579 1.34 -34.61 47.14
N GLU A 580 2.50 -34.35 47.74
CA GLU A 580 3.66 -35.23 47.99
C GLU A 580 4.14 -36.32 47.00
N THR A 581 5.38 -36.09 46.54
CA THR A 581 6.60 -36.95 46.64
C THR A 581 6.79 -38.21 45.75
N ILE A 582 8.05 -38.31 45.28
CA ILE A 582 8.86 -39.49 44.89
C ILE A 582 9.18 -39.68 43.38
N SER A 583 10.40 -39.25 43.09
CA SER A 583 11.47 -39.72 42.18
C SER A 583 11.36 -40.97 41.28
N THR A 584 12.10 -40.85 40.16
CA THR A 584 12.93 -41.84 39.42
C THR A 584 12.40 -42.60 38.18
N ALA A 585 13.33 -42.67 37.20
CA ALA A 585 13.61 -43.74 36.23
C ALA A 585 13.04 -43.68 34.79
N LYS A 586 13.78 -42.97 33.92
CA LYS A 586 14.51 -43.46 32.71
C LYS A 586 14.05 -44.75 31.96
N THR A 587 13.87 -44.57 30.64
CA THR A 587 14.34 -45.40 29.48
C THR A 587 13.38 -46.39 28.78
N ARG A 588 13.06 -46.10 27.51
CA ARG A 588 13.27 -46.88 26.24
C ARG A 588 12.18 -46.47 25.21
N GLN A 589 12.55 -45.79 24.11
CA GLN A 589 12.76 -46.37 22.76
C GLN A 589 11.80 -47.55 22.48
N GLY A 590 10.89 -47.55 21.52
CA GLY A 590 10.81 -46.87 20.23
C GLY A 590 10.47 -47.93 19.19
N ASN A 591 9.40 -47.74 18.40
CA ASN A 591 9.35 -48.03 16.95
C ASN A 591 7.92 -48.06 16.37
N VAL A 592 7.78 -47.32 15.26
CA VAL A 592 7.16 -47.69 13.97
C VAL A 592 5.67 -48.09 13.98
N ARG A 593 4.73 -47.26 13.51
CA ARG A 593 4.30 -46.93 12.12
C ARG A 593 3.39 -48.00 11.46
N VAL A 594 2.26 -47.50 10.94
CA VAL A 594 1.32 -48.06 9.92
C VAL A 594 0.58 -49.35 10.37
N THR A 595 -0.70 -49.64 10.11
CA THR A 595 -1.64 -49.36 9.01
C THR A 595 -3.09 -49.61 9.48
N ARG A 596 -4.01 -48.76 8.99
CA ARG A 596 -5.30 -49.10 8.34
C ARG A 596 -6.18 -50.26 8.87
N SER A 597 -7.35 -49.83 9.38
CA SER A 597 -8.72 -50.19 8.98
C SER A 597 -9.39 -51.53 9.35
N ARG A 598 -10.64 -51.35 9.85
CA ARG A 598 -11.92 -51.99 9.49
C ARG A 598 -12.57 -52.93 10.53
N ALA A 599 -13.59 -52.38 11.19
CA ALA A 599 -14.95 -52.88 11.50
C ALA A 599 -15.21 -54.38 11.73
N LYS A 600 -15.89 -54.72 12.83
CA LYS A 600 -17.32 -55.17 12.87
C LYS A 600 -17.76 -55.54 14.30
N ALA A 601 -19.01 -55.13 14.66
CA ALA A 601 -20.09 -55.92 15.29
C ALA A 601 -19.83 -56.64 16.64
N LEU A 602 -20.76 -56.87 17.58
CA LEU A 602 -22.18 -56.56 17.82
C LEU A 602 -22.45 -57.00 19.28
N GLY A 603 -23.54 -56.49 19.89
CA GLY A 603 -24.24 -57.12 21.02
C GLY A 603 -23.86 -56.59 22.41
N THR A 604 -24.77 -56.33 23.35
CA THR A 604 -26.21 -56.61 23.41
C THR A 604 -26.82 -55.81 24.57
N SER A 605 -27.98 -55.19 24.29
CA SER A 605 -29.17 -54.93 25.13
C SER A 605 -29.11 -54.97 26.67
N ILE A 606 -29.77 -53.97 27.32
CA ILE A 606 -31.05 -54.08 28.07
C ILE A 606 -31.30 -52.77 28.88
N SER A 607 -32.46 -52.16 28.67
CA SER A 607 -33.18 -51.24 29.60
C SER A 607 -34.39 -52.03 30.16
N PRO A 608 -35.30 -51.54 31.05
CA PRO A 608 -35.53 -50.17 31.53
C PRO A 608 -35.99 -50.05 33.02
N SER A 609 -36.19 -48.82 33.54
CA SER A 609 -37.36 -48.43 34.37
C SER A 609 -37.30 -46.97 34.87
N LYS A 610 -38.37 -46.19 34.58
CA LYS A 610 -38.89 -45.02 35.34
C LYS A 610 -40.06 -45.55 36.24
N PRO A 611 -40.75 -44.81 37.16
CA PRO A 611 -40.98 -43.35 37.23
C PRO A 611 -41.12 -42.71 38.66
N VAL A 612 -41.54 -41.43 38.70
CA VAL A 612 -42.48 -40.75 39.67
C VAL A 612 -41.96 -39.55 40.52
N PHE A 613 -42.40 -38.34 40.09
CA PHE A 613 -43.06 -37.21 40.80
C PHE A 613 -42.71 -36.73 42.23
N LYS A 614 -42.41 -35.41 42.38
CA LYS A 614 -43.12 -34.36 43.19
C LYS A 614 -42.25 -33.08 43.37
N GLN A 615 -42.69 -31.92 42.86
CA GLN A 615 -43.34 -30.77 43.53
C GLN A 615 -42.41 -29.70 44.17
N GLN A 616 -42.65 -28.44 43.79
CA GLN A 616 -42.06 -27.19 44.30
C GLN A 616 -42.55 -26.84 45.72
N PRO A 617 -41.97 -25.81 46.39
CA PRO A 617 -42.64 -24.50 46.37
C PRO A 617 -41.72 -23.25 46.27
N LYS A 618 -42.36 -22.15 45.87
CA LYS A 618 -41.86 -20.77 45.71
C LYS A 618 -41.70 -20.04 47.05
N LEU A 619 -40.82 -19.02 47.13
CA LEU A 619 -40.99 -17.88 48.04
C LEU A 619 -40.53 -16.55 47.39
N LYS A 620 -41.36 -15.50 47.56
CA LYS A 620 -41.19 -14.11 47.07
C LYS A 620 -40.70 -13.17 48.19
N LYS A 621 -39.92 -12.13 47.85
CA LYS A 621 -39.88 -10.72 48.36
C LYS A 621 -38.57 -10.05 47.89
N ARG A 622 -38.35 -8.73 47.81
CA ARG A 622 -39.09 -7.47 47.54
C ARG A 622 -37.98 -6.41 47.20
N MET A 623 -38.36 -5.30 46.58
CA MET A 623 -37.54 -4.21 45.97
C MET A 623 -36.62 -3.40 46.91
N ALA A 624 -35.57 -2.77 46.35
CA ALA A 624 -35.11 -1.39 46.61
C ALA A 624 -34.12 -0.88 45.51
N SER A 625 -33.98 0.45 45.42
CA SER A 625 -33.57 1.33 44.31
C SER A 625 -32.07 1.73 44.26
N ASP A 626 -31.70 2.34 43.12
CA ASP A 626 -30.58 3.25 42.77
C ASP A 626 -29.13 2.74 42.66
N ASP A 627 -28.55 2.81 41.46
CA ASP A 627 -27.63 3.91 41.10
C ASP A 627 -27.08 3.84 39.65
N THR A 628 -26.89 5.03 39.10
CA THR A 628 -26.49 5.36 37.73
C THR A 628 -25.00 5.07 37.45
N ARG A 629 -24.64 4.31 36.39
CA ARG A 629 -23.27 4.27 35.84
C ARG A 629 -23.20 4.08 34.31
N VAL A 630 -22.75 5.16 33.65
CA VAL A 630 -21.82 5.25 32.50
C VAL A 630 -21.62 3.97 31.68
N CYS A 631 -22.11 3.96 30.44
CA CYS A 631 -21.99 2.83 29.52
C CYS A 631 -20.65 2.88 28.75
N GLN A 632 -19.67 2.08 29.17
CA GLN A 632 -18.47 1.77 28.40
C GLN A 632 -18.81 0.84 27.22
N HIS A 633 -18.27 1.17 26.03
CA HIS A 633 -18.28 0.32 24.84
C HIS A 633 -17.74 -1.09 25.17
N LYS A 634 -18.63 -2.08 25.18
CA LYS A 634 -18.28 -3.50 25.34
C LYS A 634 -18.32 -4.17 23.97
N ARG A 635 -17.14 -4.54 23.46
CA ARG A 635 -16.93 -5.38 22.26
C ARG A 635 -17.83 -6.64 22.31
N ARG A 636 -18.72 -6.81 21.33
CA ARG A 636 -19.24 -8.12 20.90
C ARG A 636 -18.50 -8.53 19.62
N ALA A 637 -17.38 -9.23 19.77
CA ALA A 637 -16.63 -9.77 18.62
C ALA A 637 -16.98 -11.24 18.30
N VAL A 638 -17.99 -11.82 18.96
CA VAL A 638 -18.46 -13.19 18.67
C VAL A 638 -19.97 -13.23 18.87
N LEU A 639 -20.68 -13.87 17.93
CA LEU A 639 -22.09 -14.21 18.07
C LEU A 639 -22.24 -15.27 19.18
N LYS A 640 -22.18 -14.85 20.45
CA LYS A 640 -22.45 -15.74 21.59
C LYS A 640 -23.96 -15.98 21.69
N ASP A 641 -24.31 -17.25 21.52
CA ASP A 641 -25.62 -17.89 21.77
C ASP A 641 -26.82 -17.27 21.06
N VAL A 642 -27.13 -17.81 19.87
CA VAL A 642 -28.45 -17.72 19.20
C VAL A 642 -29.54 -18.50 19.97
N THR A 643 -29.35 -18.74 21.27
CA THR A 643 -30.26 -19.50 22.14
C THR A 643 -30.92 -18.60 23.19
N ASN A 644 -30.31 -17.45 23.53
CA ASN A 644 -30.76 -16.60 24.64
C ASN A 644 -31.63 -15.40 24.24
N THR A 645 -31.87 -15.17 22.94
CA THR A 645 -32.82 -14.14 22.47
C THR A 645 -34.23 -14.68 22.16
N LEU A 646 -34.45 -16.00 22.30
CA LEU A 646 -35.72 -16.65 21.95
C LEU A 646 -36.78 -16.63 23.06
N ALA A 647 -36.55 -15.96 24.20
CA ALA A 647 -37.46 -16.04 25.35
C ALA A 647 -38.57 -14.97 25.37
N CYS A 648 -38.71 -14.12 24.34
CA CYS A 648 -39.73 -13.04 24.33
C CYS A 648 -40.57 -12.93 23.04
N LEU A 649 -40.53 -13.89 22.12
CA LEU A 649 -41.33 -13.85 20.89
C LEU A 649 -42.03 -15.19 20.66
N ASP A 650 -42.99 -15.52 21.51
CA ASP A 650 -44.03 -16.50 21.16
C ASP A 650 -45.38 -15.96 21.65
N GLY A 651 -46.15 -15.44 20.70
CA GLY A 651 -47.46 -14.87 20.97
C GLY A 651 -48.04 -14.15 19.76
N ASN A 652 -48.37 -14.89 18.70
CA ASN A 652 -49.68 -14.83 18.03
C ASN A 652 -49.72 -15.71 16.78
N ASN A 653 -50.55 -16.75 16.86
CA ASN A 653 -50.99 -17.56 15.75
C ASN A 653 -52.01 -16.76 14.92
N VAL A 654 -51.73 -16.51 13.65
CA VAL A 654 -52.78 -16.25 12.64
C VAL A 654 -52.49 -17.11 11.42
N LYS A 655 -53.44 -18.02 11.14
CA LYS A 655 -53.50 -18.87 9.95
C LYS A 655 -53.66 -18.01 8.70
N ALA A 656 -52.88 -18.27 7.66
CA ALA A 656 -53.19 -17.85 6.30
C ALA A 656 -52.89 -19.00 5.33
N SER A 657 -53.94 -19.77 5.05
CA SER A 657 -54.06 -20.61 3.86
C SER A 657 -54.39 -19.73 2.66
N LYS A 658 -53.60 -19.75 1.58
CA LYS A 658 -54.06 -19.55 0.19
C LYS A 658 -53.00 -20.04 -0.80
N SER A 659 -53.51 -20.56 -1.91
CA SER A 659 -53.04 -21.60 -2.82
C SER A 659 -51.88 -21.24 -3.77
N GLU A 660 -51.05 -22.23 -4.07
CA GLU A 660 -49.94 -22.24 -5.04
C GLU A 660 -50.32 -22.00 -6.53
N GLN A 661 -51.60 -21.76 -6.86
CA GLN A 661 -52.07 -21.60 -8.24
C GLN A 661 -52.02 -20.16 -8.80
N ASP A 662 -51.85 -19.13 -7.98
CA ASP A 662 -51.85 -17.73 -8.44
C ASP A 662 -50.47 -17.23 -8.94
N VAL A 663 -49.36 -17.86 -8.51
CA VAL A 663 -48.00 -17.39 -8.80
C VAL A 663 -47.54 -17.75 -10.22
N ASP A 664 -47.98 -18.89 -10.76
CA ASP A 664 -47.66 -19.29 -12.14
C ASP A 664 -48.49 -18.52 -13.17
N ALA A 665 -49.70 -18.07 -12.80
CA ALA A 665 -50.54 -17.21 -13.63
C ALA A 665 -49.92 -15.81 -13.81
N GLU A 666 -49.32 -15.26 -12.74
CA GLU A 666 -48.68 -13.93 -12.74
C GLU A 666 -47.37 -13.92 -13.54
N LYS A 667 -46.58 -15.02 -13.50
CA LYS A 667 -45.41 -15.21 -14.35
C LYS A 667 -45.74 -15.28 -15.84
N SER A 668 -46.86 -15.90 -16.20
CA SER A 668 -47.27 -16.00 -17.61
C SER A 668 -47.70 -14.64 -18.17
N LYS A 669 -48.43 -13.83 -17.39
CA LYS A 669 -48.83 -12.47 -17.77
C LYS A 669 -47.65 -11.52 -17.95
N LEU A 670 -46.67 -11.57 -17.06
CA LEU A 670 -45.49 -10.71 -17.15
C LEU A 670 -44.59 -11.05 -18.36
N ALA A 671 -44.48 -12.35 -18.70
CA ALA A 671 -43.77 -12.80 -19.89
C ALA A 671 -44.49 -12.40 -21.20
N GLU A 672 -45.83 -12.42 -21.18
CA GLU A 672 -46.65 -12.01 -22.32
C GLU A 672 -46.61 -10.49 -22.55
N ASP A 673 -46.60 -9.68 -21.48
CA ASP A 673 -46.46 -8.23 -21.58
C ASP A 673 -45.05 -7.77 -22.00
N LEU A 674 -43.99 -8.52 -21.62
CA LEU A 674 -42.63 -8.31 -22.12
C LEU A 674 -42.47 -8.69 -23.61
N SER A 675 -43.22 -9.66 -24.10
CA SER A 675 -43.22 -10.03 -25.53
C SER A 675 -43.84 -8.95 -26.42
N LYS A 676 -44.82 -8.18 -25.89
CA LYS A 676 -45.44 -7.04 -26.60
C LYS A 676 -44.50 -5.85 -26.72
N ILE A 677 -43.58 -5.65 -25.76
CA ILE A 677 -42.57 -4.57 -25.82
C ILE A 677 -41.56 -4.83 -26.95
N ARG A 678 -41.21 -6.10 -27.20
CA ARG A 678 -40.27 -6.50 -28.28
C ARG A 678 -40.81 -6.25 -29.69
N MET A 679 -42.13 -6.14 -29.85
CA MET A 679 -42.78 -5.85 -31.14
C MET A 679 -42.75 -4.35 -31.52
N VAL A 680 -42.52 -3.46 -30.55
CA VAL A 680 -42.51 -1.99 -30.79
C VAL A 680 -41.15 -1.51 -31.31
N GLU A 681 -40.04 -2.15 -30.91
CA GLU A 681 -38.68 -1.81 -31.41
C GLU A 681 -38.40 -2.28 -32.84
N SER A 682 -39.21 -3.20 -33.39
CA SER A 682 -39.06 -3.67 -34.76
C SER A 682 -39.59 -2.67 -35.81
N ALA A 683 -40.39 -1.69 -35.37
CA ALA A 683 -41.03 -0.70 -36.25
C ALA A 683 -40.22 0.61 -36.40
N THR A 684 -39.21 0.86 -35.56
CA THR A 684 -38.44 2.12 -35.54
C THR A 684 -37.13 2.09 -36.32
N ASN A 685 -36.72 0.94 -36.87
CA ASN A 685 -35.49 0.80 -37.67
C ASN A 685 -35.69 0.84 -39.21
N SER A 686 -36.74 1.51 -39.69
CA SER A 686 -36.90 1.75 -41.12
C SER A 686 -37.39 3.16 -41.40
N LYS A 687 -36.44 4.09 -41.58
CA LYS A 687 -36.43 5.23 -42.52
C LYS A 687 -35.36 6.24 -42.07
N ASP A 688 -34.16 6.09 -42.61
CA ASP A 688 -33.19 7.18 -42.70
C ASP A 688 -33.41 7.88 -44.05
N GLY A 689 -33.65 9.19 -44.01
CA GLY A 689 -33.84 10.04 -45.19
C GLY A 689 -34.08 11.50 -44.81
N ASP A 690 -33.15 12.36 -45.24
CA ASP A 690 -33.09 13.82 -45.14
C ASP A 690 -34.43 14.58 -45.09
N GLN A 691 -34.52 15.61 -44.22
CA GLN A 691 -34.69 17.04 -44.60
C GLN A 691 -35.02 17.93 -43.38
N LYS A 692 -34.51 19.17 -43.41
CA LYS A 692 -34.90 20.29 -42.53
C LYS A 692 -36.36 20.68 -42.78
N GLU A 693 -37.14 20.97 -41.74
CA GLU A 693 -37.96 22.19 -41.66
C GLU A 693 -38.66 22.39 -40.30
N ASN A 694 -39.01 23.64 -40.04
CA ASN A 694 -39.68 24.17 -38.85
C ASN A 694 -41.11 23.62 -38.69
N GLY A 695 -41.54 23.39 -37.44
CA GLY A 695 -42.95 23.16 -37.12
C GLY A 695 -43.17 23.06 -35.62
N TYR A 696 -44.03 23.93 -35.09
CA TYR A 696 -44.56 23.87 -33.73
C TYR A 696 -45.29 22.55 -33.53
N ASP A 697 -44.98 21.81 -32.46
CA ASP A 697 -45.83 20.71 -32.03
C ASP A 697 -46.19 20.83 -30.54
N VAL A 698 -47.50 20.78 -30.32
CA VAL A 698 -48.20 21.05 -29.07
C VAL A 698 -48.54 19.70 -28.45
N THR A 699 -47.64 19.16 -27.62
CA THR A 699 -47.97 18.29 -26.48
C THR A 699 -46.85 18.41 -25.45
N GLY A 700 -47.19 18.83 -24.23
CA GLY A 700 -46.23 19.12 -23.16
C GLY A 700 -45.60 17.88 -22.52
N TYR A 701 -44.81 17.12 -23.26
CA TYR A 701 -43.88 16.14 -22.68
C TYR A 701 -42.51 16.81 -22.50
N LEU A 702 -42.20 17.22 -21.27
CA LEU A 702 -40.86 17.63 -20.88
C LEU A 702 -39.89 16.49 -21.21
N LYS A 703 -39.05 16.69 -22.24
CA LYS A 703 -38.03 15.75 -22.69
C LYS A 703 -37.14 15.37 -21.48
N PRO A 704 -36.94 14.06 -21.21
CA PRO A 704 -36.13 13.62 -20.07
C PRO A 704 -34.69 14.17 -20.21
N VAL A 705 -34.12 14.56 -19.07
CA VAL A 705 -32.74 15.09 -19.02
C VAL A 705 -31.78 13.94 -19.34
N ASP A 706 -30.91 14.14 -20.32
CA ASP A 706 -29.91 13.15 -20.70
C ASP A 706 -28.73 13.14 -19.71
N ILE A 707 -28.71 12.12 -18.84
CA ILE A 707 -27.66 11.93 -17.82
C ILE A 707 -26.35 11.38 -18.41
N ASP A 708 -26.38 10.84 -19.63
CA ASP A 708 -25.24 10.18 -20.28
C ASP A 708 -24.45 11.14 -21.21
N SER A 709 -24.94 12.36 -21.40
CA SER A 709 -24.31 13.42 -22.22
C SER A 709 -22.96 13.93 -21.69
N SER A 710 -22.67 13.74 -20.38
CA SER A 710 -21.48 14.27 -19.72
C SER A 710 -20.38 13.19 -19.56
N ASP A 711 -19.47 13.14 -20.53
CA ASP A 711 -18.46 12.08 -20.70
C ASP A 711 -17.24 12.19 -19.72
N GLN A 712 -17.47 12.62 -18.48
CA GLN A 712 -16.38 12.99 -17.55
C GLN A 712 -15.84 11.86 -16.67
N ASP A 713 -16.62 10.83 -16.34
CA ASP A 713 -16.15 9.69 -15.52
C ASP A 713 -16.28 8.36 -16.30
N PRO A 714 -15.14 7.74 -16.68
CA PRO A 714 -15.10 6.44 -17.37
C PRO A 714 -15.86 5.31 -16.65
N LYS A 715 -16.12 5.43 -15.34
CA LYS A 715 -16.85 4.41 -14.57
C LYS A 715 -18.33 4.33 -14.91
N PHE A 716 -18.92 5.35 -15.52
CA PHE A 716 -20.33 5.33 -15.92
C PHE A 716 -20.55 4.58 -17.22
N CYS A 717 -19.49 4.34 -18.02
CA CYS A 717 -19.57 3.65 -19.29
C CYS A 717 -20.76 4.15 -20.15
N SER A 718 -20.94 5.49 -20.22
CA SER A 718 -22.05 6.21 -20.88
C SER A 718 -22.45 5.56 -22.21
N LEU A 719 -21.47 5.28 -23.07
CA LEU A 719 -21.64 4.63 -24.37
C LEU A 719 -22.35 3.27 -24.33
N TYR A 720 -22.09 2.46 -23.31
CA TYR A 720 -22.64 1.11 -23.13
C TYR A 720 -23.76 1.07 -22.09
N ALA A 721 -24.07 2.20 -21.45
CA ALA A 721 -24.89 2.25 -20.26
C ALA A 721 -26.31 1.75 -20.54
N VAL A 722 -26.88 2.02 -21.72
CA VAL A 722 -28.21 1.51 -22.11
C VAL A 722 -28.19 -0.02 -22.17
N ASN A 723 -27.33 -0.60 -23.02
CA ASN A 723 -27.20 -2.05 -23.20
C ASN A 723 -26.85 -2.79 -21.89
N MET A 724 -26.04 -2.17 -21.01
CA MET A 724 -25.72 -2.72 -19.69
C MET A 724 -26.97 -2.84 -18.82
N TYR A 725 -27.79 -1.79 -18.75
CA TYR A 725 -28.97 -1.79 -17.88
C TYR A 725 -30.09 -2.65 -18.46
N ASP A 726 -30.21 -2.77 -19.79
CA ASP A 726 -31.05 -3.79 -20.42
C ASP A 726 -30.65 -5.20 -19.98
N SER A 727 -29.35 -5.49 -20.03
CA SER A 727 -28.81 -6.78 -19.60
C SER A 727 -29.02 -7.01 -18.10
N PHE A 728 -28.92 -5.97 -17.27
CA PHE A 728 -29.16 -6.06 -15.83
C PHE A 728 -30.62 -6.32 -15.48
N HIS A 729 -31.56 -5.70 -16.18
CA HIS A 729 -33.00 -5.95 -15.98
C HIS A 729 -33.39 -7.38 -16.36
N VAL A 730 -32.72 -7.98 -17.35
CA VAL A 730 -32.91 -9.41 -17.65
C VAL A 730 -32.23 -10.28 -16.58
N ALA A 731 -30.99 -9.97 -16.21
CA ALA A 731 -30.22 -10.78 -15.27
C ALA A 731 -30.79 -10.78 -13.83
N GLU A 732 -31.47 -9.71 -13.40
CA GLU A 732 -32.11 -9.65 -12.08
C GLU A 732 -33.29 -10.64 -11.94
N LEU A 733 -33.89 -11.06 -13.06
CA LEU A 733 -34.95 -12.07 -13.08
C LEU A 733 -34.36 -13.49 -12.93
N ASP A 734 -33.28 -13.78 -13.68
CA ASP A 734 -32.67 -15.10 -13.74
C ASP A 734 -31.89 -15.49 -12.48
N GLN A 735 -31.29 -14.51 -11.80
CA GLN A 735 -30.32 -14.75 -10.73
C GLN A 735 -30.88 -14.45 -9.33
N ARG A 736 -32.20 -14.49 -9.20
CA ARG A 736 -32.91 -14.13 -7.97
C ARG A 736 -32.93 -15.29 -6.94
N PRO A 737 -32.72 -15.01 -5.65
CA PRO A 737 -33.01 -15.98 -4.59
C PRO A 737 -34.49 -16.37 -4.56
N SER A 738 -34.78 -17.59 -4.07
CA SER A 738 -36.16 -18.01 -3.83
C SER A 738 -36.80 -17.17 -2.71
N THR A 739 -38.03 -16.70 -2.90
CA THR A 739 -38.74 -15.88 -1.90
C THR A 739 -39.28 -16.70 -0.73
N SER A 740 -39.28 -18.03 -0.84
CA SER A 740 -39.89 -18.97 0.10
C SER A 740 -38.90 -20.01 0.67
N TYR A 741 -37.59 -19.84 0.43
CA TYR A 741 -36.59 -20.83 0.86
C TYR A 741 -36.54 -21.06 2.38
N MET A 742 -36.97 -20.08 3.19
CA MET A 742 -37.04 -20.24 4.64
C MET A 742 -38.08 -21.28 5.06
N VAL A 743 -39.12 -21.49 4.26
CA VAL A 743 -40.17 -22.48 4.51
C VAL A 743 -39.90 -23.77 3.74
N GLN A 744 -39.43 -23.66 2.49
CA GLN A 744 -39.29 -24.81 1.59
C GLN A 744 -38.01 -25.62 1.81
N VAL A 745 -36.91 -24.97 2.22
CA VAL A 745 -35.58 -25.60 2.27
C VAL A 745 -35.00 -25.61 3.67
N GLN A 746 -35.06 -24.47 4.38
CA GLN A 746 -34.45 -24.35 5.69
C GLN A 746 -35.32 -24.97 6.78
N ARG A 747 -34.68 -25.66 7.74
CA ARG A 747 -35.35 -26.27 8.92
C ARG A 747 -34.83 -25.70 10.24
N ASP A 748 -33.54 -25.37 10.28
CA ASP A 748 -32.85 -24.91 11.49
C ASP A 748 -32.63 -23.39 11.54
N ILE A 749 -32.81 -22.70 10.40
CA ILE A 749 -32.57 -21.26 10.24
C ILE A 749 -33.90 -20.54 10.10
N SER A 750 -34.10 -19.49 10.90
CA SER A 750 -35.25 -18.59 10.78
C SER A 750 -34.89 -17.30 10.05
N PRO A 751 -35.89 -16.54 9.53
CA PRO A 751 -35.68 -15.19 9.00
C PRO A 751 -34.93 -14.27 9.98
N SER A 752 -35.21 -14.39 11.27
CA SER A 752 -34.53 -13.62 12.32
C SER A 752 -33.04 -13.98 12.46
N MET A 753 -32.66 -15.26 12.33
CA MET A 753 -31.25 -15.67 12.36
C MET A 753 -30.47 -15.13 11.15
N ARG A 754 -31.10 -15.10 9.96
CA ARG A 754 -30.54 -14.43 8.77
C ARG A 754 -30.33 -12.94 9.03
N GLY A 755 -31.33 -12.25 9.57
CA GLY A 755 -31.23 -10.83 9.90
C GLY A 755 -30.08 -10.52 10.85
N ILE A 756 -29.91 -11.34 11.90
CA ILE A 756 -28.79 -11.22 12.85
C ILE A 756 -27.43 -11.41 12.17
N LEU A 757 -27.31 -12.39 11.26
CA LEU A 757 -26.06 -12.59 10.50
C LEU A 757 -25.74 -11.36 9.66
N ILE A 758 -26.72 -10.81 8.94
CA ILE A 758 -26.51 -9.66 8.04
C ILE A 758 -26.19 -8.39 8.83
N ASP A 759 -26.87 -8.15 9.95
CA ASP A 759 -26.58 -7.04 10.86
C ASP A 759 -25.11 -7.10 11.35
N TRP A 760 -24.63 -8.29 11.71
CA TRP A 760 -23.22 -8.49 12.05
C TRP A 760 -22.28 -8.30 10.84
N LEU A 761 -22.65 -8.78 9.65
CA LEU A 761 -21.84 -8.58 8.44
C LEU A 761 -21.71 -7.11 8.02
N VAL A 762 -22.70 -6.26 8.36
CA VAL A 762 -22.58 -4.80 8.20
C VAL A 762 -21.46 -4.26 9.09
N GLU A 763 -21.36 -4.70 10.35
CA GLU A 763 -20.25 -4.32 11.24
C GLU A 763 -18.90 -4.82 10.70
N VAL A 764 -18.85 -6.06 10.22
CA VAL A 764 -17.66 -6.63 9.55
C VAL A 764 -17.22 -5.78 8.36
N SER A 765 -18.18 -5.31 7.55
CA SER A 765 -17.89 -4.46 6.40
C SER A 765 -17.32 -3.09 6.81
N GLU A 766 -17.78 -2.50 7.92
CA GLU A 766 -17.22 -1.23 8.43
C GLU A 766 -15.83 -1.44 9.07
N GLU A 767 -15.60 -2.55 9.79
CA GLU A 767 -14.31 -2.86 10.41
C GLU A 767 -13.20 -3.02 9.35
N TYR A 768 -13.49 -3.74 8.26
CA TYR A 768 -12.56 -3.93 7.14
C TYR A 768 -12.65 -2.84 6.06
N LYS A 769 -13.53 -1.84 6.23
CA LYS A 769 -13.76 -0.73 5.29
C LYS A 769 -14.06 -1.20 3.86
N LEU A 770 -14.87 -2.25 3.74
CA LEU A 770 -15.29 -2.80 2.45
C LEU A 770 -16.25 -1.85 1.74
N ALA A 771 -16.25 -1.90 0.40
CA ALA A 771 -17.23 -1.21 -0.42
C ALA A 771 -18.65 -1.73 -0.14
N SER A 772 -19.66 -0.87 -0.30
CA SER A 772 -21.07 -1.31 -0.17
C SER A 772 -21.38 -2.48 -1.11
N ASP A 773 -20.89 -2.44 -2.35
CA ASP A 773 -21.13 -3.46 -3.37
C ASP A 773 -20.71 -4.86 -2.90
N THR A 774 -19.59 -4.94 -2.17
CA THR A 774 -19.11 -6.17 -1.51
C THR A 774 -20.15 -6.73 -0.54
N LEU A 775 -20.77 -5.88 0.29
CA LEU A 775 -21.82 -6.31 1.23
C LEU A 775 -23.08 -6.78 0.49
N TYR A 776 -23.54 -6.03 -0.52
CA TYR A 776 -24.73 -6.40 -1.32
C TYR A 776 -24.52 -7.73 -2.05
N LEU A 777 -23.34 -7.92 -2.65
CA LEU A 777 -22.97 -9.18 -3.29
C LEU A 777 -22.90 -10.32 -2.26
N ALA A 778 -22.26 -10.11 -1.10
CA ALA A 778 -22.19 -11.12 -0.06
C ALA A 778 -23.58 -11.61 0.38
N VAL A 779 -24.52 -10.68 0.61
CA VAL A 779 -25.90 -11.02 0.98
C VAL A 779 -26.61 -11.80 -0.15
N ASN A 780 -26.46 -11.37 -1.41
CA ASN A 780 -27.01 -12.09 -2.56
C ASN A 780 -26.47 -13.53 -2.65
N LEU A 781 -25.17 -13.73 -2.44
CA LEU A 781 -24.53 -15.05 -2.45
C LEU A 781 -25.08 -15.93 -1.32
N ILE A 782 -25.27 -15.38 -0.12
CA ILE A 782 -25.86 -16.09 1.02
C ILE A 782 -27.28 -16.55 0.67
N ASP A 783 -28.13 -15.66 0.17
CA ASP A 783 -29.54 -15.96 -0.13
C ASP A 783 -29.70 -16.98 -1.27
N ARG A 784 -28.91 -16.85 -2.33
CA ARG A 784 -28.89 -17.83 -3.43
C ARG A 784 -28.44 -19.20 -2.95
N PHE A 785 -27.42 -19.25 -2.09
CA PHE A 785 -26.95 -20.52 -1.55
C PHE A 785 -27.99 -21.17 -0.64
N LEU A 786 -28.61 -20.41 0.27
CA LEU A 786 -29.69 -20.88 1.15
C LEU A 786 -30.99 -21.25 0.40
N SER A 787 -31.16 -20.76 -0.83
CA SER A 787 -32.33 -21.09 -1.66
C SER A 787 -32.39 -22.54 -2.09
N ASN A 788 -31.25 -23.25 -2.12
CA ASN A 788 -31.18 -24.62 -2.61
C ASN A 788 -30.38 -25.55 -1.69
N ASN A 789 -29.62 -25.00 -0.73
CA ASN A 789 -28.78 -25.78 0.17
C ASN A 789 -29.25 -25.59 1.60
N TYR A 790 -29.56 -26.72 2.24
CA TYR A 790 -29.80 -26.77 3.67
C TYR A 790 -28.52 -26.45 4.45
N ILE A 791 -28.60 -25.53 5.41
CA ILE A 791 -27.49 -25.20 6.32
C ILE A 791 -27.94 -25.29 7.77
N GLU A 792 -27.14 -25.99 8.57
CA GLU A 792 -27.34 -26.04 10.01
C GLU A 792 -27.05 -24.68 10.64
N LYS A 793 -27.81 -24.32 11.68
CA LYS A 793 -27.66 -23.07 12.44
C LYS A 793 -26.22 -22.75 12.86
N ARG A 794 -25.43 -23.76 13.23
CA ARG A 794 -24.02 -23.61 13.65
C ARG A 794 -23.06 -23.24 12.52
N ARG A 795 -23.44 -23.49 11.27
CA ARG A 795 -22.63 -23.22 10.07
C ARG A 795 -23.09 -21.97 9.31
N LEU A 796 -24.14 -21.30 9.79
CA LEU A 796 -24.66 -20.08 9.16
C LEU A 796 -23.64 -18.93 9.18
N GLN A 797 -22.93 -18.73 10.30
CA GLN A 797 -21.87 -17.72 10.36
C GLN A 797 -20.69 -18.06 9.44
N LEU A 798 -20.32 -19.35 9.33
CA LEU A 798 -19.31 -19.83 8.38
C LEU A 798 -19.70 -19.48 6.93
N LEU A 799 -20.96 -19.74 6.54
CA LEU A 799 -21.48 -19.35 5.23
C LEU A 799 -21.33 -17.82 5.03
N GLY A 800 -21.75 -17.03 6.02
CA GLY A 800 -21.70 -15.56 5.94
C GLY A 800 -20.30 -15.01 5.70
N VAL A 801 -19.31 -15.43 6.49
CA VAL A 801 -17.92 -14.96 6.30
C VAL A 801 -17.30 -15.48 5.01
N THR A 802 -17.68 -16.67 4.57
CA THR A 802 -17.21 -17.24 3.30
C THR A 802 -17.78 -16.45 2.11
N CYS A 803 -19.07 -16.12 2.12
CA CYS A 803 -19.68 -15.29 1.09
C CYS A 803 -19.10 -13.86 1.08
N MET A 804 -18.79 -13.28 2.25
CA MET A 804 -18.07 -12.01 2.35
C MET A 804 -16.63 -12.09 1.80
N LEU A 805 -15.92 -13.20 2.04
CA LEU A 805 -14.62 -13.47 1.44
C LEU A 805 -14.70 -13.58 -0.10
N ILE A 806 -15.69 -14.30 -0.62
CA ILE A 806 -15.89 -14.44 -2.08
C ILE A 806 -16.22 -13.08 -2.69
N ALA A 807 -17.17 -12.35 -2.10
CA ALA A 807 -17.58 -11.03 -2.58
C ALA A 807 -16.41 -10.04 -2.54
N SER A 808 -15.60 -10.03 -1.48
CA SER A 808 -14.45 -9.13 -1.39
C SER A 808 -13.36 -9.45 -2.41
N LYS A 809 -13.10 -10.73 -2.70
CA LYS A 809 -12.21 -11.13 -3.81
C LYS A 809 -12.70 -10.66 -5.18
N TYR A 810 -14.01 -10.48 -5.34
CA TYR A 810 -14.64 -10.10 -6.60
C TYR A 810 -14.73 -8.58 -6.78
N GLU A 811 -15.12 -7.83 -5.74
CA GLU A 811 -15.37 -6.38 -5.81
C GLU A 811 -14.19 -5.51 -5.35
N GLU A 812 -13.33 -5.99 -4.43
CA GLU A 812 -12.28 -5.14 -3.82
C GLU A 812 -10.97 -5.16 -4.62
N ILE A 813 -10.33 -3.99 -4.73
CA ILE A 813 -8.95 -3.88 -5.27
C ILE A 813 -7.98 -4.66 -4.37
N CYS A 814 -8.22 -4.63 -3.06
CA CYS A 814 -7.41 -5.26 -2.02
C CYS A 814 -8.30 -6.06 -1.07
N ALA A 815 -8.69 -7.27 -1.47
CA ALA A 815 -9.51 -8.14 -0.63
C ALA A 815 -8.79 -8.52 0.69
N PRO A 816 -9.49 -8.53 1.85
CA PRO A 816 -8.94 -9.04 3.11
C PRO A 816 -8.50 -10.49 2.97
N ARG A 817 -7.47 -10.87 3.73
CA ARG A 817 -7.01 -12.26 3.69
C ARG A 817 -8.00 -13.18 4.40
N LEU A 818 -8.00 -14.44 3.99
CA LEU A 818 -8.82 -15.46 4.63
C LEU A 818 -8.56 -15.56 6.14
N GLU A 819 -7.29 -15.38 6.57
CA GLU A 819 -6.94 -15.42 7.99
C GLU A 819 -7.64 -14.30 8.80
N GLU A 820 -7.97 -13.18 8.17
CA GLU A 820 -8.72 -12.08 8.80
C GLU A 820 -10.17 -12.48 9.03
N PHE A 821 -10.81 -13.18 8.09
CA PHE A 821 -12.15 -13.73 8.28
C PHE A 821 -12.20 -14.85 9.33
N CYS A 822 -11.13 -15.64 9.47
CA CYS A 822 -11.03 -16.56 10.62
C CYS A 822 -10.94 -15.77 11.93
N PHE A 823 -10.12 -14.72 11.95
CA PHE A 823 -9.91 -13.89 13.13
C PHE A 823 -11.18 -13.15 13.60
N ILE A 824 -11.98 -12.57 12.69
CA ILE A 824 -13.20 -11.85 13.08
C ILE A 824 -14.29 -12.78 13.62
N THR A 825 -14.20 -14.08 13.33
CA THR A 825 -15.03 -15.11 13.96
C THR A 825 -14.42 -15.63 15.26
N ASP A 826 -13.43 -14.95 15.83
CA ASP A 826 -12.65 -15.38 17.01
C ASP A 826 -12.06 -16.79 16.83
N ASN A 827 -11.61 -17.10 15.61
CA ASN A 827 -11.10 -18.41 15.21
C ASN A 827 -12.08 -19.56 15.46
N THR A 828 -13.40 -19.27 15.50
CA THR A 828 -14.45 -20.30 15.57
C THR A 828 -14.34 -21.28 14.39
N TYR A 829 -13.92 -20.77 13.23
CA TYR A 829 -13.69 -21.57 12.03
C TYR A 829 -12.22 -21.55 11.62
N THR A 830 -11.75 -22.71 11.18
CA THR A 830 -10.40 -22.89 10.66
C THR A 830 -10.30 -22.50 9.19
N ARG A 831 -9.07 -22.23 8.74
CA ARG A 831 -8.80 -21.92 7.33
C ARG A 831 -9.29 -22.99 6.37
N LEU A 832 -9.19 -24.27 6.75
CA LEU A 832 -9.64 -25.37 5.91
C LEU A 832 -11.17 -25.40 5.77
N GLU A 833 -11.90 -25.07 6.83
CA GLU A 833 -13.37 -25.02 6.78
C GLU A 833 -13.87 -23.87 5.91
N VAL A 834 -13.24 -22.69 6.00
CA VAL A 834 -13.59 -21.55 5.13
C VAL A 834 -13.29 -21.86 3.66
N VAL A 835 -12.14 -22.47 3.34
CA VAL A 835 -11.82 -22.89 1.95
C VAL A 835 -12.78 -23.97 1.45
N ALA A 836 -13.14 -24.93 2.30
CA ALA A 836 -14.10 -25.98 1.94
C ALA A 836 -15.49 -25.39 1.66
N MET A 837 -15.93 -24.44 2.49
CA MET A 837 -17.19 -23.73 2.29
C MET A 837 -17.14 -22.87 1.01
N GLU A 838 -16.02 -22.19 0.75
CA GLU A 838 -15.81 -21.40 -0.47
C GLU A 838 -15.96 -22.27 -1.72
N THR A 839 -15.34 -23.45 -1.69
CA THR A 839 -15.44 -24.43 -2.79
C THR A 839 -16.90 -24.88 -3.01
N GLN A 840 -17.65 -25.14 -1.93
CA GLN A 840 -19.06 -25.52 -2.03
C GLN A 840 -19.92 -24.41 -2.64
N VAL A 841 -19.76 -23.18 -2.17
CA VAL A 841 -20.51 -22.01 -2.65
C VAL A 841 -20.21 -21.75 -4.13
N LEU A 842 -18.93 -21.72 -4.53
CA LEU A 842 -18.54 -21.44 -5.92
C LEU A 842 -19.00 -22.53 -6.90
N ASN A 843 -18.90 -23.80 -6.50
CA ASN A 843 -19.37 -24.92 -7.32
C ASN A 843 -20.89 -24.89 -7.50
N PHE A 844 -21.64 -24.60 -6.44
CA PHE A 844 -23.10 -24.46 -6.52
C PHE A 844 -23.52 -23.31 -7.44
N LEU A 845 -22.84 -22.17 -7.35
CA LEU A 845 -23.14 -21.00 -8.17
C LEU A 845 -22.61 -21.09 -9.60
N HIS A 846 -21.86 -22.16 -9.94
CA HIS A 846 -21.15 -22.29 -11.21
C HIS A 846 -20.30 -21.06 -11.56
N PHE A 847 -19.69 -20.45 -10.53
CA PHE A 847 -18.91 -19.21 -10.65
C PHE A 847 -19.68 -18.01 -11.25
N ARG A 848 -21.03 -18.04 -11.28
CA ARG A 848 -21.88 -16.91 -11.69
C ARG A 848 -22.05 -15.90 -10.56
N LEU A 849 -20.98 -15.13 -10.32
CA LEU A 849 -20.89 -14.10 -9.27
C LEU A 849 -21.34 -12.71 -9.73
N SER A 850 -21.27 -12.43 -11.04
CA SER A 850 -21.68 -11.15 -11.63
C SER A 850 -23.20 -11.01 -11.64
N VAL A 851 -23.75 -10.43 -10.57
CA VAL A 851 -25.19 -10.27 -10.37
C VAL A 851 -25.54 -8.78 -10.23
N PRO A 852 -26.63 -8.29 -10.84
CA PRO A 852 -27.12 -6.95 -10.57
C PRO A 852 -27.71 -6.90 -9.15
N THR A 853 -27.20 -6.01 -8.31
CA THR A 853 -27.71 -5.79 -6.95
C THR A 853 -28.51 -4.51 -6.89
N THR A 854 -29.25 -4.29 -5.79
CA THR A 854 -29.95 -3.02 -5.54
C THR A 854 -28.98 -1.83 -5.65
N LYS A 855 -27.75 -1.99 -5.15
CA LYS A 855 -26.70 -0.96 -5.23
C LYS A 855 -26.32 -0.63 -6.68
N THR A 856 -26.30 -1.62 -7.57
CA THR A 856 -26.01 -1.46 -9.00
C THR A 856 -27.00 -0.49 -9.63
N PHE A 857 -28.31 -0.70 -9.46
CA PHE A 857 -29.35 0.18 -9.98
C PHE A 857 -29.40 1.54 -9.27
N LEU A 858 -29.24 1.53 -7.94
CA LEU A 858 -29.34 2.73 -7.11
C LEU A 858 -28.36 3.82 -7.51
N ARG A 859 -27.14 3.46 -7.95
CA ARG A 859 -26.14 4.42 -8.42
C ARG A 859 -26.68 5.29 -9.55
N ARG A 860 -27.29 4.68 -10.58
CA ARG A 860 -27.83 5.42 -11.73
C ARG A 860 -29.14 6.14 -11.42
N PHE A 861 -29.99 5.55 -10.57
CA PHE A 861 -31.25 6.20 -10.20
C PHE A 861 -31.02 7.45 -9.34
N ILE A 862 -30.00 7.45 -8.49
CA ILE A 862 -29.57 8.67 -7.78
C ILE A 862 -29.09 9.73 -8.76
N GLN A 863 -28.33 9.38 -9.81
CA GLN A 863 -27.90 10.35 -10.82
C GLN A 863 -29.08 10.94 -11.61
N ALA A 864 -30.05 10.10 -11.99
CA ALA A 864 -31.27 10.55 -12.65
C ALA A 864 -32.10 11.50 -11.75
N ALA A 865 -32.18 11.23 -10.45
CA ALA A 865 -32.81 12.13 -9.49
C ALA A 865 -32.05 13.48 -9.42
N GLN A 866 -30.71 13.43 -9.34
CA GLN A 866 -29.85 14.61 -9.23
C GLN A 866 -29.90 15.50 -10.48
N ALA A 867 -29.95 14.93 -11.67
CA ALA A 867 -30.02 15.68 -12.92
C ALA A 867 -31.35 16.42 -13.11
N SER A 868 -32.39 15.99 -12.40
CA SER A 868 -33.73 16.54 -12.55
C SER A 868 -34.02 17.79 -11.69
N ASP A 869 -33.22 18.05 -10.64
CA ASP A 869 -33.41 19.20 -9.76
C ASP A 869 -32.15 20.09 -9.67
N GLN A 870 -32.30 21.41 -9.86
CA GLN A 870 -31.26 22.40 -9.54
C GLN A 870 -31.18 22.59 -8.01
N VAL A 871 -30.61 21.61 -7.31
CA VAL A 871 -30.58 21.57 -5.84
C VAL A 871 -29.18 21.92 -5.30
N LEU A 872 -29.15 22.58 -4.14
CA LEU A 872 -27.91 22.92 -3.43
C LEU A 872 -27.11 21.65 -3.10
N HIS A 873 -25.79 21.66 -3.31
CA HIS A 873 -24.91 20.49 -3.11
C HIS A 873 -25.11 19.73 -1.79
N THR A 874 -25.49 20.42 -0.71
CA THR A 874 -25.68 19.82 0.62
C THR A 874 -26.90 18.90 0.70
N GLU A 875 -28.01 19.27 0.05
CA GLU A 875 -29.26 18.48 0.05
C GLU A 875 -29.11 17.22 -0.84
N MET A 876 -28.33 17.35 -1.91
CA MET A 876 -28.00 16.26 -2.82
C MET A 876 -27.25 15.11 -2.12
N GLU A 877 -26.28 15.42 -1.26
CA GLU A 877 -25.54 14.41 -0.49
C GLU A 877 -26.40 13.76 0.61
N SER A 878 -27.34 14.51 1.19
CA SER A 878 -28.33 13.97 2.13
C SER A 878 -29.28 12.99 1.44
N MET A 879 -29.80 13.32 0.24
CA MET A 879 -30.65 12.43 -0.56
C MET A 879 -29.92 11.14 -0.91
N LYS A 880 -28.69 11.25 -1.42
CA LYS A 880 -27.85 10.09 -1.73
C LYS A 880 -27.61 9.22 -0.50
N SER A 881 -27.27 9.82 0.64
CA SER A 881 -27.03 9.08 1.89
C SER A 881 -28.30 8.38 2.38
N LEU A 882 -29.45 9.07 2.30
CA LEU A 882 -30.75 8.55 2.72
C LEU A 882 -31.23 7.41 1.82
N ALA A 883 -31.10 7.53 0.50
CA ALA A 883 -31.45 6.46 -0.43
C ALA A 883 -30.58 5.21 -0.21
N ASN A 884 -29.28 5.37 0.10
CA ASN A 884 -28.41 4.25 0.46
C ASN A 884 -28.79 3.62 1.81
N TYR A 885 -29.17 4.42 2.80
CA TYR A 885 -29.69 3.94 4.09
C TYR A 885 -30.93 3.08 3.91
N LEU A 886 -31.94 3.59 3.19
CA LEU A 886 -33.19 2.89 2.92
C LEU A 886 -32.95 1.58 2.16
N ALA A 887 -32.10 1.60 1.13
CA ALA A 887 -31.73 0.41 0.39
C ALA A 887 -30.99 -0.62 1.27
N GLU A 888 -30.06 -0.20 2.12
CA GLU A 888 -29.32 -1.13 3.00
C GLU A 888 -30.25 -1.76 4.07
N LEU A 889 -31.24 -1.03 4.60
CA LEU A 889 -32.22 -1.59 5.55
C LEU A 889 -32.93 -2.82 4.97
N THR A 890 -33.19 -2.84 3.67
CA THR A 890 -33.86 -3.98 3.00
C THR A 890 -33.02 -5.26 2.98
N LEU A 891 -31.69 -5.17 3.15
CA LEU A 891 -30.83 -6.35 3.16
C LEU A 891 -31.12 -7.25 4.37
N VAL A 892 -31.43 -6.64 5.51
CA VAL A 892 -31.68 -7.35 6.78
C VAL A 892 -33.05 -8.03 6.76
N GLU A 893 -34.04 -7.40 6.13
CA GLU A 893 -35.44 -7.83 6.13
C GLU A 893 -35.72 -8.91 5.07
N TYR A 894 -36.02 -10.13 5.50
CA TYR A 894 -36.26 -11.27 4.59
C TYR A 894 -37.45 -11.05 3.64
N SER A 895 -38.50 -10.37 4.11
CA SER A 895 -39.71 -10.15 3.33
C SER A 895 -39.48 -9.32 2.05
N PHE A 896 -38.39 -8.56 1.98
CA PHE A 896 -38.00 -7.76 0.82
C PHE A 896 -37.45 -8.57 -0.35
N LEU A 897 -37.11 -9.85 -0.16
CA LEU A 897 -36.75 -10.73 -1.27
C LEU A 897 -37.88 -10.87 -2.31
N ARG A 898 -39.13 -10.55 -1.95
CA ARG A 898 -40.30 -10.50 -2.86
C ARG A 898 -40.28 -9.36 -3.87
N PHE A 899 -39.43 -8.35 -3.68
CA PHE A 899 -39.26 -7.25 -4.63
C PHE A 899 -38.00 -7.44 -5.49
N LEU A 900 -38.00 -6.87 -6.70
CA LEU A 900 -36.83 -6.89 -7.57
C LEU A 900 -35.77 -5.87 -7.07
N PRO A 901 -34.47 -6.14 -7.25
CA PRO A 901 -33.41 -5.20 -6.91
C PRO A 901 -33.60 -3.80 -7.54
N SER A 902 -34.00 -3.73 -8.81
CA SER A 902 -34.33 -2.47 -9.47
C SER A 902 -35.51 -1.74 -8.82
N LEU A 903 -36.57 -2.47 -8.47
CA LEU A 903 -37.75 -1.92 -7.81
C LEU A 903 -37.41 -1.36 -6.43
N ILE A 904 -36.59 -2.07 -5.63
CA ILE A 904 -36.11 -1.59 -4.33
C ILE A 904 -35.29 -0.31 -4.49
N ALA A 905 -34.40 -0.25 -5.48
CA ALA A 905 -33.57 0.93 -5.74
C ALA A 905 -34.44 2.15 -6.13
N ALA A 906 -35.44 1.95 -7.00
CA ALA A 906 -36.37 2.99 -7.41
C ALA A 906 -37.20 3.51 -6.22
N SER A 907 -37.74 2.61 -5.40
CA SER A 907 -38.50 2.97 -4.20
C SER A 907 -37.65 3.68 -3.14
N ALA A 908 -36.37 3.31 -2.99
CA ALA A 908 -35.46 4.00 -2.09
C ALA A 908 -35.20 5.45 -2.52
N VAL A 909 -35.07 5.71 -3.83
CA VAL A 909 -34.95 7.08 -4.35
C VAL A 909 -36.26 7.85 -4.19
N PHE A 910 -37.41 7.24 -4.49
CA PHE A 910 -38.73 7.85 -4.31
C PHE A 910 -38.94 8.31 -2.86
N LEU A 911 -38.74 7.40 -1.90
CA LEU A 911 -38.97 7.68 -0.48
C LEU A 911 -37.93 8.65 0.09
N ALA A 912 -36.67 8.59 -0.37
CA ALA A 912 -35.64 9.55 0.02
C ALA A 912 -35.98 10.98 -0.43
N ARG A 913 -36.49 11.16 -1.66
CA ARG A 913 -36.97 12.46 -2.14
C ARG A 913 -38.14 12.95 -1.30
N TRP A 914 -39.14 12.10 -1.06
CA TRP A 914 -40.31 12.46 -0.25
C TRP A 914 -39.98 12.81 1.20
N THR A 915 -38.99 12.14 1.80
CA THR A 915 -38.55 12.43 3.17
C THR A 915 -37.86 13.80 3.28
N LEU A 916 -37.19 14.26 2.21
CA LEU A 916 -36.42 15.50 2.21
C LEU A 916 -37.21 16.70 1.72
N ASP A 917 -38.03 16.52 0.68
CA ASP A 917 -38.82 17.59 0.07
C ASP A 917 -40.22 17.07 -0.30
N GLN A 918 -41.24 17.65 0.35
CA GLN A 918 -42.66 17.36 0.11
C GLN A 918 -43.34 18.45 -0.74
N SER A 919 -42.60 19.47 -1.20
CA SER A 919 -43.16 20.57 -2.00
C SER A 919 -43.55 20.16 -3.41
N LYS A 920 -42.96 19.08 -3.93
CA LYS A 920 -43.18 18.56 -5.28
C LYS A 920 -43.43 17.05 -5.25
N HIS A 921 -44.08 16.55 -6.29
CA HIS A 921 -44.22 15.11 -6.49
C HIS A 921 -42.82 14.48 -6.65
N PRO A 922 -42.47 13.42 -5.89
CA PRO A 922 -41.11 12.87 -5.86
C PRO A 922 -40.72 12.11 -7.14
N TRP A 923 -41.69 11.80 -8.01
CA TRP A 923 -41.50 11.10 -9.29
C TRP A 923 -41.70 12.04 -10.47
N ASN A 924 -40.74 12.04 -11.42
CA ASN A 924 -40.74 12.87 -12.62
C ASN A 924 -40.42 12.05 -13.89
N SER A 925 -40.54 12.68 -15.07
CA SER A 925 -40.34 12.01 -16.37
C SER A 925 -38.93 11.43 -16.54
N THR A 926 -37.89 12.12 -16.04
CA THR A 926 -36.50 11.63 -16.06
C THR A 926 -36.35 10.34 -15.25
N LEU A 927 -36.89 10.28 -14.02
CA LEU A 927 -36.84 9.06 -13.21
C LEU A 927 -37.66 7.94 -13.84
N GLN A 928 -38.85 8.21 -14.35
CA GLN A 928 -39.67 7.21 -15.04
C GLN A 928 -38.92 6.63 -16.25
N HIS A 929 -38.22 7.47 -17.03
CA HIS A 929 -37.42 7.04 -18.17
C HIS A 929 -36.27 6.10 -17.77
N TYR A 930 -35.43 6.50 -16.81
CA TYR A 930 -34.25 5.70 -16.44
C TYR A 930 -34.55 4.49 -15.54
N THR A 931 -35.63 4.52 -14.77
CA THR A 931 -36.02 3.41 -13.87
C THR A 931 -36.97 2.41 -14.52
N ARG A 932 -37.70 2.82 -15.57
CA ARG A 932 -38.77 2.06 -16.24
C ARG A 932 -39.99 1.77 -15.36
N TYR A 933 -40.13 2.46 -14.23
CA TYR A 933 -41.27 2.29 -13.33
C TYR A 933 -42.14 3.55 -13.29
N GLU A 934 -43.45 3.32 -13.37
CA GLU A 934 -44.47 4.33 -13.08
C GLU A 934 -44.76 4.39 -11.58
N THR A 935 -45.28 5.54 -11.11
CA THR A 935 -45.63 5.74 -9.70
C THR A 935 -46.47 4.60 -9.10
N PRO A 936 -47.54 4.09 -9.74
CA PRO A 936 -48.37 3.03 -9.16
C PRO A 936 -47.61 1.72 -8.89
N ALA A 937 -46.62 1.39 -9.72
CA ALA A 937 -45.81 0.18 -9.57
C ALA A 937 -44.93 0.21 -8.31
N LEU A 938 -44.58 1.40 -7.81
CA LEU A 938 -43.73 1.59 -6.64
C LEU A 938 -44.50 1.50 -5.32
N LYS A 939 -45.83 1.65 -5.34
CA LYS A 939 -46.69 1.82 -4.15
C LYS A 939 -46.39 0.80 -3.04
N ASN A 940 -46.45 -0.48 -3.36
CA ASN A 940 -46.30 -1.56 -2.36
C ASN A 940 -44.91 -1.58 -1.73
N THR A 941 -43.87 -1.38 -2.54
CA THR A 941 -42.47 -1.40 -2.08
C THR A 941 -42.13 -0.14 -1.27
N VAL A 942 -42.65 1.02 -1.68
CA VAL A 942 -42.47 2.28 -0.95
C VAL A 942 -43.14 2.24 0.42
N LEU A 943 -44.37 1.73 0.52
CA LEU A 943 -45.07 1.58 1.81
C LEU A 943 -44.32 0.62 2.76
N ALA A 944 -43.89 -0.54 2.25
CA ALA A 944 -43.10 -1.48 3.05
C ALA A 944 -41.76 -0.87 3.51
N MET A 945 -41.16 0.01 2.69
CA MET A 945 -39.90 0.68 3.01
C MET A 945 -40.08 1.83 4.01
N GLU A 946 -41.22 2.54 3.96
CA GLU A 946 -41.62 3.53 4.97
C GLU A 946 -41.79 2.85 6.35
N ASP A 947 -42.43 1.68 6.40
CA ASP A 947 -42.54 0.88 7.63
C ASP A 947 -41.16 0.48 8.20
N LEU A 948 -40.20 0.13 7.32
CA LEU A 948 -38.83 -0.13 7.74
C LEU A 948 -38.13 1.12 8.25
N GLN A 949 -38.31 2.27 7.59
CA GLN A 949 -37.72 3.54 8.02
C GLN A 949 -38.20 3.91 9.43
N LEU A 950 -39.52 3.86 9.65
CA LEU A 950 -40.20 4.19 10.91
C LEU A 950 -40.00 3.14 12.02
N ASN A 951 -39.48 1.95 11.66
CA ASN A 951 -39.28 0.83 12.59
C ASN A 951 -40.58 0.35 13.26
N THR A 952 -41.70 0.34 12.53
CA THR A 952 -43.03 -0.02 13.06
C THR A 952 -43.06 -1.41 13.70
N SER A 953 -42.20 -2.32 13.23
CA SER A 953 -42.06 -3.70 13.75
C SER A 953 -41.20 -3.81 15.03
N GLY A 954 -40.57 -2.73 15.49
CA GLY A 954 -39.74 -2.74 16.70
C GLY A 954 -38.46 -3.56 16.57
N SER A 955 -37.77 -3.50 15.43
CA SER A 955 -36.55 -4.28 15.21
C SER A 955 -35.44 -3.92 16.20
N ILE A 956 -34.78 -4.95 16.73
CA ILE A 956 -33.62 -4.84 17.64
C ILE A 956 -32.28 -4.74 16.92
N LEU A 957 -32.27 -4.89 15.59
CA LEU A 957 -31.07 -4.87 14.75
C LEU A 957 -30.72 -3.42 14.39
N VAL A 958 -29.52 -2.99 14.77
CA VAL A 958 -29.16 -1.56 14.82
C VAL A 958 -27.92 -1.20 14.02
N ALA A 959 -27.18 -2.16 13.44
CA ALA A 959 -25.89 -1.89 12.81
C ALA A 959 -26.02 -0.86 11.68
N ILE A 960 -27.01 -1.02 10.80
CA ILE A 960 -27.28 -0.10 9.69
C ILE A 960 -27.72 1.28 10.20
N ARG A 961 -28.63 1.33 11.19
CA ARG A 961 -29.08 2.60 11.78
C ARG A 961 -27.93 3.34 12.43
N ASN A 962 -27.06 2.64 13.15
CA ASN A 962 -25.86 3.22 13.77
C ASN A 962 -24.85 3.68 12.73
N LYS A 963 -24.63 2.90 11.65
CA LYS A 963 -23.80 3.29 10.51
C LYS A 963 -24.26 4.62 9.93
N TYR A 964 -25.54 4.76 9.58
CA TYR A 964 -26.10 5.95 8.94
C TYR A 964 -26.46 7.11 9.90
N ASN A 965 -26.33 6.92 11.22
CA ASN A 965 -26.39 7.99 12.22
C ASN A 965 -25.05 8.75 12.38
N GLN A 966 -23.97 8.27 11.74
CA GLN A 966 -22.68 8.95 11.75
C GLN A 966 -22.73 10.27 10.96
N GLU A 967 -21.96 11.28 11.38
CA GLU A 967 -21.89 12.61 10.72
C GLU A 967 -21.47 12.50 9.25
N LYS A 968 -20.66 11.49 8.90
CA LYS A 968 -20.23 11.19 7.51
C LYS A 968 -21.40 10.92 6.55
N PHE A 969 -22.53 10.42 7.07
CA PHE A 969 -23.76 10.18 6.32
C PHE A 969 -24.86 11.20 6.65
N LYS A 970 -24.49 12.39 7.13
CA LYS A 970 -25.44 13.47 7.48
C LYS A 970 -26.51 13.08 8.52
N ARG A 971 -26.25 12.01 9.28
CA ARG A 971 -27.18 11.45 10.29
C ARG A 971 -28.56 11.14 9.70
N VAL A 972 -28.63 10.74 8.42
CA VAL A 972 -29.89 10.47 7.71
C VAL A 972 -30.79 9.43 8.39
N ALA A 973 -30.23 8.57 9.24
CA ALA A 973 -31.00 7.61 10.03
C ALA A 973 -31.99 8.27 11.03
N THR A 974 -31.82 9.56 11.38
CA THR A 974 -32.76 10.30 12.24
C THR A 974 -33.85 11.04 11.45
N LEU A 975 -33.82 10.98 10.12
CA LEU A 975 -34.80 11.65 9.27
C LEU A 975 -36.02 10.75 9.05
N THR A 976 -37.20 11.33 9.25
CA THR A 976 -38.51 10.70 9.03
C THR A 976 -39.41 11.68 8.28
N SER A 977 -40.31 11.17 7.43
CA SER A 977 -41.29 11.99 6.71
C SER A 977 -42.29 12.60 7.71
N PRO A 978 -42.57 13.93 7.63
CA PRO A 978 -43.62 14.56 8.44
C PRO A 978 -45.03 14.06 8.08
N GLU A 979 -45.32 13.95 6.77
CA GLU A 979 -46.54 13.34 6.24
C GLU A 979 -46.25 11.95 5.64
N SER A 980 -47.12 10.98 5.93
CA SER A 980 -46.99 9.63 5.37
C SER A 980 -47.14 9.67 3.85
N VAL A 981 -46.30 8.87 3.18
CA VAL A 981 -46.31 8.72 1.73
C VAL A 981 -47.63 8.13 1.18
N THR A 982 -48.47 7.56 2.05
CA THR A 982 -49.81 7.04 1.71
C THR A 982 -50.70 8.08 1.03
N THR A 983 -50.54 9.37 1.37
CA THR A 983 -51.32 10.49 0.81
C THR A 983 -51.09 10.68 -0.70
N LEU A 984 -49.91 10.31 -1.21
CA LEU A 984 -49.57 10.39 -2.64
C LEU A 984 -50.23 9.28 -3.47
N PHE A 985 -50.57 8.15 -2.85
CA PHE A 985 -51.12 6.99 -3.53
C PHE A 985 -52.65 6.82 -3.35
N SER A 986 -53.29 7.79 -2.69
CA SER A 986 -54.72 7.83 -2.40
C SER A 986 -55.50 8.82 -3.29
N ARG A 987 -54.85 9.43 -4.28
CA ARG A 987 -55.48 10.30 -5.28
C ARG A 987 -55.63 9.62 -6.63
#